data_AF-A0A0M3D555-F1
#
_entry.id   AF-A0A0M3D555-F1
#
_cell.length_a   1.000
_cell.length_b   1.000
_cell.length_c   1.000
_cell.angle_alpha   90.00
_cell.angle_beta   90.00
_cell.angle_gamma   90.00
#
_symmetry.space_group_name_H-M   'P 1'
#
loop_
_entity.id
_entity.type
_entity.pdbx_description
1 polymer ?
#
loop_
_entity_poly.entity_id
_entity_poly.type
_entity_poly.pdbx_seq_one_letter_code
_entity_poly.pdbx_strand_id
1 'polypeptide(L)'
;MSVAQQLPVSMAFVRQHRSAYIGVAILLSIATVVATAEMVLFTGLASGQALRLDGLSEFDARVVRAAVSASQGILQVMCFTTVVIALVLVYLGFRNMLALRRRELGQLRLAGASVLRVRVMVTIEALVFAVMVAVPSVIVGGLLAHPFYLLLRSVGVFGKSLQVNFGFPILTLVAVAAGMILCSMLAAWLSLRTKQTSDVLAALSASSTGAIGKRMSAIRIIVAGASIIGLAAFLIFMPDTGSENPIASIIVPLLIIFPLGALAPVLVPVVARALGWLLRPLIGGSGVLVAQRASRDSQRFASNVLPLLILMGVMGGFAIGAGPDQATMQADYETQLDADLIIEPPTVMEADSIAGAAAEERGVNGVMRSAATTRLIEKGRADGTFLTVFNFVDLDTYQDMFDTEVKSGDFDSAGQAAVVSTRESDDVGDTVTVEAPNGETATLTIAAVVTSRLYTGLLVDWEMLDTLDPEVWDIRVFVNAGTDAVDRVTATVDGDASTMTKDEFIQTRIALRQSNAATGNIALFGTIYGLAIVAMIQGLTASVLNRRGEFRLLNLLGISRLRTVGTLLSEALVLIVSSGVLLAGAFATSLRTRRVWEQQSAPSLGRTSRSRSSRWRSCSPSPCSPPRSSRLEGRNGDPQRRASRFHPTPPLAPRRACRVVAGRCWPGACSAAPSAADVRRAYLRFRASFCGVDPDGRSGRSGAARRGGVLCPRLHSARPHPRPAHAGIEAGGLLADGSRAARTAG
;
A
#
# COMPACT_ATOMS: atom_id res chain seq x y z
N MET A 1 -33.46 -15.02 32.06
CA MET A 1 -32.08 -15.30 32.49
C MET A 1 -31.35 -13.98 32.67
N SER A 2 -30.95 -13.67 33.89
CA SER A 2 -30.06 -12.55 34.19
C SER A 2 -28.66 -12.81 33.61
N VAL A 3 -27.83 -11.77 33.47
CA VAL A 3 -26.43 -11.89 32.99
C VAL A 3 -25.64 -12.90 33.84
N ALA A 4 -25.88 -12.93 35.15
CA ALA A 4 -25.28 -13.89 36.08
C ALA A 4 -25.59 -15.37 35.75
N GLN A 5 -26.79 -15.66 35.22
CA GLN A 5 -27.17 -17.02 34.81
C GLN A 5 -26.59 -17.42 33.45
N GLN A 6 -26.20 -16.45 32.61
CA GLN A 6 -25.66 -16.73 31.28
C GLN A 6 -24.15 -17.03 31.31
N LEU A 7 -23.42 -16.50 32.30
CA LEU A 7 -21.98 -16.67 32.45
C LEU A 7 -21.51 -18.14 32.55
N PRO A 8 -22.07 -19.01 33.43
CA PRO A 8 -21.61 -20.40 33.54
C PRO A 8 -21.91 -21.21 32.27
N VAL A 9 -23.02 -20.91 31.58
CA VAL A 9 -23.38 -21.54 30.31
C VAL A 9 -22.37 -21.15 29.22
N SER A 10 -22.02 -19.87 29.11
CA SER A 10 -21.00 -19.40 28.16
C SER A 10 -19.63 -20.04 28.41
N MET A 11 -19.22 -20.21 29.67
CA MET A 11 -17.95 -20.85 30.02
C MET A 11 -17.92 -22.33 29.64
N ALA A 12 -19.05 -23.04 29.80
CA ALA A 12 -19.19 -24.43 29.39
C ALA A 12 -19.10 -24.60 27.86
N PHE A 13 -19.73 -23.69 27.10
CA PHE A 13 -19.66 -23.70 25.64
C PHE A 13 -18.23 -23.50 25.09
N VAL A 14 -17.47 -22.56 25.65
CA VAL A 14 -16.06 -22.35 25.27
C VAL A 14 -15.23 -23.61 25.52
N ARG A 15 -15.47 -24.30 26.64
CA ARG A 15 -14.79 -25.56 26.97
C ARG A 15 -15.16 -26.72 26.05
N GLN A 16 -16.39 -26.76 25.54
CA GLN A 16 -16.87 -27.84 24.67
C GLN A 16 -16.36 -27.72 23.23
N HIS A 17 -16.14 -26.49 22.73
CA HIS A 17 -15.76 -26.23 21.34
C HIS A 17 -14.34 -25.69 21.17
N ARG A 18 -13.39 -26.11 22.01
CA ARG A 18 -11.99 -25.61 22.03
C ARG A 18 -11.36 -25.53 20.65
N SER A 19 -11.56 -26.52 19.77
CA SER A 19 -10.99 -26.53 18.42
C SER A 19 -11.43 -25.35 17.53
N ALA A 20 -12.63 -24.80 17.74
CA ALA A 20 -13.11 -23.64 17.01
C ALA A 20 -12.57 -22.31 17.57
N TYR A 21 -12.28 -22.29 18.89
CA TYR A 21 -11.79 -21.11 19.60
C TYR A 21 -10.27 -20.93 19.53
N ILE A 22 -9.50 -22.02 19.43
CA ILE A 22 -8.03 -21.97 19.44
C ILE A 22 -7.49 -21.00 18.38
N GLY A 23 -7.97 -21.06 17.15
CA GLY A 23 -7.48 -20.18 16.09
C GLY A 23 -7.75 -18.70 16.35
N VAL A 24 -8.93 -18.36 16.88
CA VAL A 24 -9.27 -16.98 17.26
C VAL A 24 -8.48 -16.55 18.49
N ALA A 25 -8.25 -17.47 19.44
CA ALA A 25 -7.51 -17.20 20.67
C ALA A 25 -6.04 -16.88 20.37
N ILE A 26 -5.41 -17.67 19.48
CA ILE A 26 -4.03 -17.42 19.03
C ILE A 26 -3.95 -16.07 18.32
N LEU A 27 -4.87 -15.79 17.39
CA LEU A 27 -4.89 -14.51 16.68
C LEU A 27 -5.06 -13.32 17.63
N LEU A 28 -6.04 -13.40 18.53
CA LEU A 28 -6.30 -12.35 19.52
C LEU A 28 -5.13 -12.19 20.48
N SER A 29 -4.52 -13.29 20.93
CA SER A 29 -3.38 -13.26 21.83
C SER A 29 -2.17 -12.58 21.19
N ILE A 30 -1.78 -12.98 19.98
CA ILE A 30 -0.66 -12.37 19.26
C ILE A 30 -0.95 -10.89 18.98
N ALA A 31 -2.17 -10.55 18.53
CA ALA A 31 -2.57 -9.15 18.31
C ALA A 31 -2.45 -8.32 19.60
N THR A 32 -2.90 -8.85 20.73
CA THR A 32 -2.80 -8.17 22.02
C THR A 32 -1.36 -8.07 22.50
N VAL A 33 -0.54 -9.11 22.38
CA VAL A 33 0.89 -9.10 22.75
C VAL A 33 1.63 -8.00 21.97
N VAL A 34 1.46 -7.99 20.64
CA VAL A 34 2.10 -7.01 19.75
C VAL A 34 1.64 -5.59 20.07
N ALA A 35 0.32 -5.36 20.11
CA ALA A 35 -0.22 -4.02 20.39
C ALA A 35 0.21 -3.52 21.78
N THR A 36 0.37 -4.42 22.75
CA THR A 36 0.90 -4.06 24.07
C THR A 36 2.37 -3.69 24.01
N ALA A 37 3.22 -4.49 23.35
CA ALA A 37 4.64 -4.18 23.21
C ALA A 37 4.87 -2.83 22.51
N GLU A 38 4.13 -2.57 21.42
CA GLU A 38 4.16 -1.29 20.70
C GLU A 38 3.68 -0.12 21.58
N MET A 39 2.56 -0.27 22.30
CA MET A 39 2.04 0.79 23.19
C MET A 39 2.93 1.05 24.40
N VAL A 40 3.53 0.01 24.99
CA VAL A 40 4.48 0.15 26.11
C VAL A 40 5.71 0.93 25.64
N LEU A 41 6.22 0.61 24.46
CA LEU A 41 7.36 1.32 23.88
C LEU A 41 7.00 2.78 23.55
N PHE A 42 5.84 3.02 22.94
CA PHE A 42 5.35 4.36 22.63
C PHE A 42 5.16 5.21 23.90
N THR A 43 4.46 4.69 24.90
CA THR A 43 4.20 5.43 26.15
C THR A 43 5.47 5.61 27.01
N GLY A 44 6.38 4.63 26.99
CA GLY A 44 7.69 4.75 27.64
C GLY A 44 8.53 5.88 27.05
N LEU A 45 8.58 5.98 25.73
CA LEU A 45 9.27 7.08 25.04
C LEU A 45 8.55 8.42 25.21
N ALA A 46 7.22 8.45 25.11
CA ALA A 46 6.41 9.67 25.23
C ALA A 46 6.47 10.30 26.63
N SER A 47 6.58 9.49 27.68
CA SER A 47 6.67 9.98 29.06
C SER A 47 8.06 10.49 29.45
N GLY A 48 9.09 10.25 28.63
CA GLY A 48 10.49 10.59 28.93
C GLY A 48 11.12 9.79 30.07
N GLN A 49 10.32 9.06 30.86
CA GLN A 49 10.75 8.25 32.00
C GLN A 49 11.64 7.07 31.60
N ALA A 50 11.55 6.65 30.34
CA ALA A 50 12.32 5.53 29.84
C ALA A 50 13.74 5.93 29.40
N LEU A 51 14.08 7.21 29.37
CA LEU A 51 15.40 7.68 28.95
C LEU A 51 16.36 7.73 30.13
N ARG A 52 17.46 6.99 30.04
CA ARG A 52 18.59 7.17 30.95
C ARG A 52 19.44 8.34 30.45
N LEU A 53 19.22 9.52 31.01
CA LEU A 53 20.01 10.73 30.71
C LEU A 53 21.12 10.96 31.75
N ASP A 54 21.28 10.05 32.71
CA ASP A 54 22.25 10.18 33.79
C ASP A 54 23.68 10.20 33.25
N GLY A 55 24.39 11.32 33.44
CA GLY A 55 25.79 11.49 33.02
C GLY A 55 25.99 12.03 31.60
N LEU A 56 24.91 12.36 30.88
CA LEU A 56 24.99 13.05 29.59
C LEU A 56 25.10 14.57 29.77
N SER A 57 25.79 15.24 28.84
CA SER A 57 25.76 16.70 28.76
C SER A 57 24.32 17.20 28.46
N GLU A 58 24.02 18.45 28.79
CA GLU A 58 22.68 19.02 28.53
C GLU A 58 22.36 19.01 27.03
N PHE A 59 23.38 19.19 26.19
CA PHE A 59 23.31 19.09 24.73
C PHE A 59 22.95 17.67 24.28
N ASP A 60 23.68 16.65 24.72
CA ASP A 60 23.41 15.25 24.36
C ASP A 60 22.01 14.82 24.79
N ALA A 61 21.57 15.29 25.96
CA ALA A 61 20.23 15.05 26.45
C ALA A 61 19.14 15.66 25.54
N ARG A 62 19.36 16.87 24.99
CA ARG A 62 18.47 17.48 24.00
C ARG A 62 18.48 16.68 22.69
N VAL A 63 19.65 16.27 22.19
CA VAL A 63 19.79 15.53 20.92
C VAL A 63 19.03 14.21 21.02
N VAL A 64 19.23 13.49 22.13
CA VAL A 64 18.53 12.24 22.41
C VAL A 64 17.02 12.47 22.49
N ARG A 65 16.53 13.55 23.13
CA ARG A 65 15.09 13.85 23.20
C ARG A 65 14.47 14.11 21.82
N ALA A 66 15.18 14.81 20.94
CA ALA A 66 14.71 15.05 19.57
C ALA A 66 14.76 13.78 18.69
N ALA A 67 15.80 12.95 18.83
CA ALA A 67 15.83 11.64 18.18
C ALA A 67 14.68 10.73 18.66
N VAL A 68 14.34 10.82 19.95
CA VAL A 68 13.20 10.12 20.55
C VAL A 68 11.87 10.63 20.02
N SER A 69 11.66 11.95 19.91
CA SER A 69 10.42 12.50 19.36
C SER A 69 10.19 12.09 17.90
N ALA A 70 11.25 12.03 17.08
CA ALA A 70 11.18 11.48 15.73
C ALA A 70 10.78 9.99 15.74
N SER A 71 11.38 9.19 16.63
CA SER A 71 11.06 7.76 16.78
C SER A 71 9.63 7.51 17.30
N GLN A 72 9.09 8.40 18.13
CA GLN A 72 7.71 8.33 18.62
C GLN A 72 6.70 8.44 17.48
N GLY A 73 6.96 9.28 16.48
CA GLY A 73 6.08 9.42 15.32
C GLY A 73 5.93 8.10 14.55
N ILE A 74 7.04 7.40 14.33
CA ILE A 74 7.05 6.07 13.68
C ILE A 74 6.24 5.06 14.50
N LEU A 75 6.50 4.97 15.81
CA LEU A 75 5.79 4.05 16.70
C LEU A 75 4.30 4.35 16.80
N GLN A 76 3.91 5.63 16.77
CA GLN A 76 2.50 6.03 16.77
C GLN A 76 1.79 5.47 15.54
N VAL A 77 2.42 5.60 14.36
CA VAL A 77 1.86 5.08 13.12
C VAL A 77 1.82 3.55 13.11
N MET A 78 2.86 2.87 13.61
CA MET A 78 2.88 1.42 13.78
C MET A 78 1.71 0.96 14.66
N CYS A 79 1.59 1.56 15.85
CA CYS A 79 0.57 1.19 16.81
C CYS A 79 -0.84 1.40 16.27
N PHE A 80 -1.09 2.57 15.66
CA PHE A 80 -2.36 2.87 15.03
C PHE A 80 -2.71 1.82 13.96
N THR A 81 -1.74 1.51 13.09
CA THR A 81 -1.94 0.58 11.98
C THR A 81 -2.17 -0.85 12.48
N THR A 82 -1.36 -1.31 13.44
CA THR A 82 -1.50 -2.63 14.08
C THR A 82 -2.88 -2.79 14.70
N VAL A 83 -3.36 -1.81 15.48
CA VAL A 83 -4.67 -1.87 16.12
C VAL A 83 -5.80 -1.93 15.10
N VAL A 84 -5.75 -1.08 14.06
CA VAL A 84 -6.79 -1.05 13.02
C VAL A 84 -6.82 -2.38 12.25
N ILE A 85 -5.67 -2.91 11.86
CA ILE A 85 -5.59 -4.20 11.15
C ILE A 85 -6.02 -5.35 12.07
N ALA A 86 -5.53 -5.38 13.32
CA ALA A 86 -5.90 -6.37 14.31
C ALA A 86 -7.42 -6.42 14.51
N LEU A 87 -8.09 -5.26 14.61
CA LEU A 87 -9.54 -5.19 14.72
C LEU A 87 -10.26 -5.89 13.55
N VAL A 88 -9.80 -5.65 12.32
CA VAL A 88 -10.35 -6.27 11.11
C VAL A 88 -10.12 -7.78 11.11
N LEU A 89 -8.92 -8.23 11.47
CA LEU A 89 -8.56 -9.65 11.51
C LEU A 89 -9.31 -10.40 12.63
N VAL A 90 -9.44 -9.80 13.81
CA VAL A 90 -10.20 -10.35 14.94
C VAL A 90 -11.69 -10.44 14.59
N TYR A 91 -12.26 -9.39 13.96
CA TYR A 91 -13.62 -9.44 13.43
C TYR A 91 -13.85 -10.60 12.48
N LEU A 92 -12.92 -10.82 11.56
CA LEU A 92 -12.95 -11.96 10.66
C LEU A 92 -12.87 -13.30 11.42
N GLY A 93 -12.00 -13.38 12.42
CA GLY A 93 -11.86 -14.54 13.28
C GLY A 93 -13.17 -14.94 13.98
N PHE A 94 -13.81 -13.98 14.66
CA PHE A 94 -15.10 -14.21 15.33
C PHE A 94 -16.20 -14.58 14.33
N ARG A 95 -16.24 -13.93 13.16
CA ARG A 95 -17.22 -14.27 12.13
C ARG A 95 -17.06 -15.72 11.65
N ASN A 96 -15.83 -16.20 11.50
CA ASN A 96 -15.53 -17.59 11.13
C ASN A 96 -15.92 -18.56 12.25
N MET A 97 -15.63 -18.19 13.51
CA MET A 97 -16.01 -18.98 14.68
C MET A 97 -17.53 -19.14 14.81
N LEU A 98 -18.28 -18.05 14.64
CA LEU A 98 -19.74 -18.09 14.63
C LEU A 98 -20.29 -18.90 13.45
N ALA A 99 -19.59 -18.92 12.31
CA ALA A 99 -19.97 -19.74 11.17
C ALA A 99 -19.94 -21.24 11.49
N LEU A 100 -18.95 -21.69 12.27
CA LEU A 100 -18.83 -23.08 12.72
C LEU A 100 -19.95 -23.48 13.69
N ARG A 101 -20.49 -22.53 14.46
CA ARG A 101 -21.52 -22.76 15.49
C ARG A 101 -22.94 -22.41 15.05
N ARG A 102 -23.17 -22.11 13.77
CA ARG A 102 -24.50 -21.73 13.27
C ARG A 102 -25.60 -22.75 13.55
N ARG A 103 -25.27 -24.05 13.51
CA ARG A 103 -26.24 -25.13 13.78
C ARG A 103 -26.73 -25.09 15.23
N GLU A 104 -25.81 -24.92 16.19
CA GLU A 104 -26.14 -24.79 17.62
C GLU A 104 -27.01 -23.56 17.88
N LEU A 105 -26.63 -22.41 17.31
CA LEU A 105 -27.41 -21.18 17.42
C LEU A 105 -28.80 -21.32 16.77
N GLY A 106 -28.88 -22.07 15.67
CA GLY A 106 -30.14 -22.43 15.02
C GLY A 106 -31.03 -23.31 15.90
N GLN A 107 -30.46 -24.32 16.56
CA GLN A 107 -31.19 -25.20 17.49
C GLN A 107 -31.75 -24.42 18.68
N LEU A 108 -30.99 -23.49 19.26
CA LEU A 108 -31.49 -22.60 20.32
C LEU A 108 -32.67 -21.75 19.84
N ARG A 109 -32.66 -21.27 18.59
CA ARG A 109 -33.78 -20.54 18.00
C ARG A 109 -35.00 -21.43 17.76
N LEU A 110 -34.82 -22.69 17.36
CA LEU A 110 -35.92 -23.66 17.25
C LEU A 110 -36.55 -23.96 18.61
N ALA A 111 -35.75 -23.97 19.67
CA ALA A 111 -36.22 -24.09 21.05
C ALA A 111 -36.89 -22.80 21.59
N GLY A 112 -37.10 -21.78 20.76
CA GLY A 112 -37.82 -20.55 21.12
C GLY A 112 -36.95 -19.38 21.59
N ALA A 113 -35.61 -19.46 21.49
CA ALA A 113 -34.76 -18.32 21.84
C ALA A 113 -34.96 -17.13 20.88
N SER A 114 -35.19 -15.93 21.45
CA SER A 114 -35.31 -14.70 20.67
C SER A 114 -33.97 -14.26 20.06
N VAL A 115 -34.02 -13.52 18.94
CA VAL A 115 -32.82 -13.03 18.25
C VAL A 115 -31.96 -12.15 19.16
N LEU A 116 -32.61 -11.30 19.97
CA LEU A 116 -31.91 -10.45 20.92
C LEU A 116 -31.21 -11.29 22.01
N ARG A 117 -31.88 -12.33 22.51
CA ARG A 117 -31.31 -13.22 23.54
C ARG A 117 -30.09 -13.96 23.03
N VAL A 118 -30.13 -14.46 21.79
CA VAL A 118 -28.96 -15.09 21.14
C VAL A 118 -27.82 -14.08 20.95
N ARG A 119 -28.13 -12.84 20.54
CA ARG A 119 -27.11 -11.79 20.38
C ARG A 119 -26.41 -11.44 21.68
N VAL A 120 -27.17 -11.27 22.76
CA VAL A 120 -26.63 -10.97 24.09
C VAL A 120 -25.78 -12.13 24.60
N MET A 121 -26.26 -13.37 24.49
CA MET A 121 -25.52 -14.56 24.89
C MET A 121 -24.17 -14.66 24.18
N VAL A 122 -24.14 -14.48 22.86
CA VAL A 122 -22.90 -14.52 22.08
C VAL A 122 -21.96 -13.36 22.42
N THR A 123 -22.50 -12.17 22.71
CA THR A 123 -21.67 -11.01 23.09
C THR A 123 -21.04 -11.23 24.47
N ILE A 124 -21.77 -11.80 25.43
CA ILE A 124 -21.23 -12.18 26.74
C ILE A 124 -20.19 -13.28 26.61
N GLU A 125 -20.43 -14.26 25.74
CA GLU A 125 -19.44 -15.31 25.44
C GLU A 125 -18.16 -14.73 24.84
N ALA A 126 -18.28 -13.77 23.92
CA ALA A 126 -17.14 -13.07 23.36
C ALA A 126 -16.40 -12.22 24.40
N LEU A 127 -17.12 -11.58 25.34
CA LEU A 127 -16.53 -10.84 26.46
C LEU A 127 -15.71 -11.78 27.37
N VAL A 128 -16.30 -12.88 27.83
CA VAL A 128 -15.60 -13.85 28.70
C VAL A 128 -14.36 -14.40 27.99
N PHE A 129 -14.50 -14.76 26.72
CA PHE A 129 -13.38 -15.22 25.92
C PHE A 129 -12.29 -14.16 25.75
N ALA A 130 -12.67 -12.91 25.41
CA ALA A 130 -11.72 -11.83 25.22
C ALA A 130 -10.97 -11.49 26.51
N VAL A 131 -11.63 -11.49 27.67
CA VAL A 131 -10.97 -11.30 28.98
C VAL A 131 -9.96 -12.41 29.25
N MET A 132 -10.35 -13.67 29.05
CA MET A 132 -9.48 -14.84 29.29
C MET A 132 -8.23 -14.85 28.40
N VAL A 133 -8.30 -14.26 27.20
CA VAL A 133 -7.18 -14.19 26.26
C VAL A 133 -6.38 -12.90 26.45
N ALA A 134 -7.04 -11.75 26.55
CA ALA A 134 -6.38 -10.44 26.57
C ALA A 134 -5.58 -10.22 27.86
N VAL A 135 -6.11 -10.60 29.03
CA VAL A 135 -5.41 -10.40 30.32
C VAL A 135 -4.01 -11.05 30.35
N PRO A 136 -3.83 -12.35 30.08
CA PRO A 136 -2.50 -12.93 30.04
C PRO A 136 -1.66 -12.40 28.88
N SER A 137 -2.27 -12.08 27.74
CA SER A 137 -1.56 -11.59 26.56
C SER A 137 -0.97 -10.19 26.76
N VAL A 138 -1.66 -9.31 27.51
CA VAL A 138 -1.14 -7.99 27.87
C VAL A 138 0.04 -8.11 28.82
N ILE A 139 -0.01 -9.02 29.80
CA ILE A 139 1.14 -9.26 30.70
C ILE A 139 2.35 -9.74 29.89
N VAL A 140 2.15 -10.72 29.01
CA VAL A 140 3.20 -11.22 28.12
C VAL A 140 3.72 -10.12 27.18
N GLY A 141 2.84 -9.29 26.61
CA GLY A 141 3.23 -8.18 25.75
C GLY A 141 4.03 -7.10 26.48
N GLY A 142 3.70 -6.81 27.74
CA GLY A 142 4.50 -5.93 28.59
C GLY A 142 5.90 -6.48 28.85
N LEU A 143 6.01 -7.79 29.14
CA LEU A 143 7.31 -8.46 29.32
C LEU A 143 8.13 -8.54 28.02
N LEU A 144 7.47 -8.63 26.87
CA LEU A 144 8.10 -8.67 25.55
C LEU A 144 8.42 -7.28 24.96
N ALA A 145 8.11 -6.18 25.65
CA ALA A 145 8.39 -4.83 25.15
C ALA A 145 9.90 -4.57 24.99
N HIS A 146 10.73 -5.00 25.94
CA HIS A 146 12.19 -4.86 25.86
C HIS A 146 12.82 -5.68 24.71
N PRO A 147 12.55 -6.99 24.54
CA PRO A 147 13.08 -7.73 23.39
C PRO A 147 12.53 -7.20 22.06
N PHE A 148 11.29 -6.69 22.02
CA PHE A 148 10.76 -6.02 20.84
C PHE A 148 11.53 -4.73 20.51
N TYR A 149 11.90 -3.93 21.52
CA TYR A 149 12.79 -2.79 21.36
C TYR A 149 14.17 -3.18 20.82
N LEU A 150 14.78 -4.25 21.35
CA LEU A 150 16.06 -4.76 20.83
C LEU A 150 15.95 -5.21 19.38
N LEU A 151 14.83 -5.83 18.99
CA LEU A 151 14.55 -6.19 17.61
C LEU A 151 14.49 -4.94 16.73
N LEU A 152 13.71 -3.92 17.11
CA LEU A 152 13.63 -2.66 16.36
C LEU A 152 14.98 -1.93 16.27
N ARG A 153 15.79 -1.97 17.34
CA ARG A 153 17.17 -1.45 17.33
C ARG A 153 18.07 -2.22 16.36
N SER A 154 17.98 -3.55 16.32
CA SER A 154 18.77 -4.37 15.38
C SER A 154 18.45 -4.12 13.91
N VAL A 155 17.21 -3.68 13.63
CA VAL A 155 16.72 -3.36 12.29
C VAL A 155 16.95 -1.86 11.96
N GLY A 156 17.57 -1.09 12.87
CA GLY A 156 17.98 0.30 12.63
C GLY A 156 16.90 1.36 12.87
N VAL A 157 15.79 1.01 13.54
CA VAL A 157 14.73 1.99 13.89
C VAL A 157 15.17 2.95 15.00
N PHE A 158 16.07 2.50 15.88
CA PHE A 158 16.64 3.30 16.95
C PHE A 158 18.16 3.39 16.78
N GLY A 159 18.73 4.55 17.12
CA GLY A 159 20.18 4.75 17.15
C GLY A 159 20.89 3.78 18.10
N LYS A 160 22.14 3.43 17.79
CA LYS A 160 22.94 2.46 18.58
C LYS A 160 23.19 2.91 20.02
N SER A 161 23.11 4.19 20.34
CA SER A 161 23.37 4.76 21.67
C SER A 161 22.14 4.89 22.57
N LEU A 162 20.92 4.74 22.02
CA LEU A 162 19.71 4.88 22.82
C LEU A 162 19.61 3.71 23.82
N GLN A 163 19.50 4.01 25.11
CA GLN A 163 19.18 3.02 26.13
C GLN A 163 17.83 3.37 26.75
N VAL A 164 16.88 2.45 26.63
CA VAL A 164 15.50 2.64 27.11
C VAL A 164 15.29 1.75 28.33
N ASN A 165 15.01 2.34 29.49
CA ASN A 165 14.62 1.62 30.69
C ASN A 165 13.09 1.44 30.72
N PHE A 166 12.62 0.21 30.79
CA PHE A 166 11.20 -0.09 30.78
C PHE A 166 10.67 -0.23 32.20
N GLY A 167 9.96 0.79 32.68
CA GLY A 167 9.04 0.62 33.80
C GLY A 167 7.85 -0.26 33.37
N PHE A 168 7.22 -0.97 34.30
CA PHE A 168 6.02 -1.78 34.01
C PHE A 168 4.77 -0.87 34.00
N PRO A 169 4.22 -0.45 32.84
CA PRO A 169 3.27 0.65 32.80
C PRO A 169 1.84 0.13 32.95
N ILE A 170 1.40 -0.04 34.20
CA ILE A 170 0.11 -0.65 34.55
C ILE A 170 -1.07 0.03 33.82
N LEU A 171 -1.07 1.37 33.73
CA LEU A 171 -2.12 2.11 33.03
C LEU A 171 -2.21 1.76 31.53
N THR A 172 -1.07 1.69 30.85
CA THR A 172 -1.00 1.29 29.44
C THR A 172 -1.51 -0.15 29.25
N LEU A 173 -1.11 -1.07 30.13
CA LEU A 173 -1.58 -2.45 30.11
C LEU A 173 -3.11 -2.53 30.28
N VAL A 174 -3.67 -1.82 31.26
CA VAL A 174 -5.12 -1.77 31.49
C VAL A 174 -5.86 -1.17 30.28
N ALA A 175 -5.32 -0.10 29.70
CA ALA A 175 -5.91 0.55 28.52
C ALA A 175 -5.93 -0.38 27.30
N VAL A 176 -4.82 -1.09 27.02
CA VAL A 176 -4.75 -2.06 25.92
C VAL A 176 -5.67 -3.25 26.17
N ALA A 177 -5.71 -3.78 27.40
CA ALA A 177 -6.62 -4.85 27.78
C ALA A 177 -8.08 -4.45 27.52
N ALA A 178 -8.50 -3.29 28.04
CA ALA A 178 -9.85 -2.76 27.85
C ALA A 178 -10.16 -2.54 26.36
N GLY A 179 -9.24 -1.93 25.61
CA GLY A 179 -9.36 -1.72 24.17
C GLY A 179 -9.57 -3.02 23.41
N MET A 180 -8.73 -4.03 23.62
CA MET A 180 -8.84 -5.33 22.93
C MET A 180 -10.10 -6.09 23.31
N ILE A 181 -10.57 -5.99 24.55
CA ILE A 181 -11.85 -6.55 25.00
C ILE A 181 -13.01 -5.86 24.28
N LEU A 182 -13.04 -4.53 24.26
CA LEU A 182 -14.07 -3.75 23.59
C LEU A 182 -14.10 -4.02 22.08
N CYS A 183 -12.92 -4.07 21.44
CA CYS A 183 -12.77 -4.43 20.04
C CYS A 183 -13.35 -5.82 19.74
N SER A 184 -13.08 -6.80 20.59
CA SER A 184 -13.60 -8.17 20.46
C SER A 184 -15.12 -8.23 20.62
N MET A 185 -15.67 -7.49 21.58
CA MET A 185 -17.12 -7.38 21.76
C MET A 185 -17.79 -6.72 20.55
N LEU A 186 -17.23 -5.62 20.05
CA LEU A 186 -17.73 -4.91 18.87
C LEU A 186 -17.68 -5.81 17.63
N ALA A 187 -16.59 -6.55 17.45
CA ALA A 187 -16.41 -7.53 16.40
C ALA A 187 -17.47 -8.65 16.45
N ALA A 188 -17.71 -9.23 17.63
CA ALA A 188 -18.72 -10.25 17.82
C ALA A 188 -20.13 -9.70 17.53
N TRP A 189 -20.43 -8.51 18.05
CA TRP A 189 -21.72 -7.86 17.84
C TRP A 189 -21.98 -7.50 16.38
N LEU A 190 -20.98 -6.96 15.67
CA LEU A 190 -21.08 -6.63 14.25
C LEU A 190 -21.28 -7.90 13.40
N SER A 191 -20.62 -9.00 13.77
CA SER A 191 -20.79 -10.30 13.11
C SER A 191 -22.24 -10.79 13.18
N LEU A 192 -22.92 -10.56 14.31
CA LEU A 192 -24.32 -10.94 14.54
C LEU A 192 -25.35 -10.05 13.82
N ARG A 193 -24.94 -8.86 13.34
CA ARG A 193 -25.78 -7.99 12.49
C ARG A 193 -25.83 -8.47 11.05
N THR A 194 -24.84 -9.23 10.59
CA THR A 194 -24.94 -9.87 9.28
C THR A 194 -26.11 -10.86 9.29
N LYS A 195 -26.94 -10.87 8.23
CA LYS A 195 -28.20 -11.66 8.09
C LYS A 195 -28.07 -13.20 8.30
N GLN A 196 -26.94 -13.68 8.78
CA GLN A 196 -26.68 -15.08 9.15
C GLN A 196 -27.54 -15.55 10.31
N THR A 197 -27.93 -14.65 11.21
CA THR A 197 -28.73 -15.01 12.40
C THR A 197 -30.23 -14.91 12.17
N SER A 198 -30.71 -14.26 11.10
CA SER A 198 -32.14 -13.97 10.92
C SER A 198 -32.93 -15.14 10.34
N ASP A 199 -32.32 -16.01 9.54
CA ASP A 199 -33.05 -17.04 8.78
C ASP A 199 -32.82 -18.44 9.37
N VAL A 200 -33.78 -18.89 10.19
CA VAL A 200 -33.76 -20.18 10.89
C VAL A 200 -33.77 -21.34 9.90
N LEU A 201 -34.48 -21.20 8.78
CA LEU A 201 -34.50 -22.23 7.73
C LEU A 201 -33.16 -22.31 7.00
N ALA A 202 -32.50 -21.19 6.70
CA ALA A 202 -31.19 -21.19 6.05
C ALA A 202 -30.08 -21.81 6.91
N ALA A 203 -30.19 -21.75 8.25
CA ALA A 203 -29.24 -22.40 9.16
C ALA A 203 -29.36 -23.94 9.15
N LEU A 204 -30.54 -24.48 8.84
CA LEU A 204 -30.83 -25.91 8.78
C LEU A 204 -30.72 -26.48 7.36
N SER A 205 -31.07 -25.69 6.33
CA SER A 205 -31.05 -26.10 4.92
C SER A 205 -29.67 -25.96 4.25
N ALA A 206 -28.64 -25.53 4.98
CA ALA A 206 -27.29 -25.25 4.47
C ALA A 206 -26.55 -26.43 3.79
N SER A 207 -27.18 -27.60 3.67
CA SER A 207 -26.75 -28.69 2.78
C SER A 207 -27.11 -28.43 1.30
N SER A 208 -28.03 -27.50 1.01
CA SER A 208 -28.56 -27.29 -0.35
C SER A 208 -29.11 -25.88 -0.51
N THR A 209 -28.78 -25.24 -1.63
CA THR A 209 -29.28 -23.93 -2.12
C THR A 209 -28.61 -22.67 -1.58
N GLY A 210 -27.57 -22.25 -2.32
CA GLY A 210 -27.03 -20.90 -2.31
C GLY A 210 -28.02 -19.91 -2.92
N ALA A 211 -28.96 -19.44 -2.12
CA ALA A 211 -29.89 -18.39 -2.51
C ALA A 211 -29.88 -17.27 -1.47
N ILE A 212 -29.02 -16.25 -1.64
CA ILE A 212 -29.38 -14.87 -1.31
C ILE A 212 -28.63 -13.94 -2.27
N GLY A 213 -29.30 -13.51 -3.34
CA GLY A 213 -28.87 -12.34 -4.09
C GLY A 213 -28.79 -11.15 -3.13
N LYS A 214 -27.60 -10.56 -2.96
CA LYS A 214 -27.42 -9.46 -2.01
C LYS A 214 -26.91 -8.22 -2.73
N ARG A 215 -27.71 -7.16 -2.67
CA ARG A 215 -27.20 -5.77 -2.71
C ARG A 215 -26.06 -5.67 -1.69
N MET A 216 -24.94 -5.09 -2.10
CA MET A 216 -23.84 -4.71 -1.22
C MET A 216 -24.41 -3.97 0.00
N SER A 217 -23.91 -4.29 1.20
CA SER A 217 -24.28 -3.54 2.41
C SER A 217 -23.93 -2.07 2.19
N ALA A 218 -24.87 -1.15 2.43
CA ALA A 218 -24.63 0.29 2.27
C ALA A 218 -23.37 0.75 3.01
N ILE A 219 -23.10 0.17 4.19
CA ILE A 219 -21.88 0.42 4.98
C ILE A 219 -20.61 0.13 4.17
N ARG A 220 -20.54 -0.97 3.41
CA ARG A 220 -19.36 -1.29 2.60
C ARG A 220 -19.15 -0.31 1.45
N ILE A 221 -20.24 0.17 0.85
CA ILE A 221 -20.17 1.19 -0.21
C ILE A 221 -19.70 2.52 0.39
N ILE A 222 -20.21 2.89 1.56
CA ILE A 222 -19.80 4.11 2.27
C ILE A 222 -18.32 4.02 2.67
N VAL A 223 -17.87 2.91 3.26
CA VAL A 223 -16.46 2.72 3.64
C VAL A 223 -15.55 2.74 2.43
N ALA A 224 -15.91 2.04 1.34
CA ALA A 224 -15.14 2.06 0.10
C ALA A 224 -15.09 3.47 -0.51
N GLY A 225 -16.23 4.17 -0.58
CA GLY A 225 -16.31 5.53 -1.10
C GLY A 225 -15.52 6.51 -0.25
N ALA A 226 -15.66 6.48 1.07
CA ALA A 226 -14.92 7.33 1.99
C ALA A 226 -13.41 7.07 1.92
N SER A 227 -12.97 5.82 1.79
CA SER A 227 -11.55 5.49 1.66
C SER A 227 -10.97 5.95 0.32
N ILE A 228 -11.73 5.82 -0.78
CA ILE A 228 -11.32 6.33 -2.11
C ILE A 228 -11.24 7.87 -2.11
N ILE A 229 -12.23 8.54 -1.49
CA ILE A 229 -12.22 10.00 -1.34
C ILE A 229 -11.05 10.43 -0.46
N GLY A 230 -10.80 9.71 0.64
CA GLY A 230 -9.64 9.94 1.52
C GLY A 230 -8.32 9.78 0.79
N LEU A 231 -8.17 8.72 -0.03
CA LEU A 231 -6.98 8.51 -0.88
C LEU A 231 -6.80 9.65 -1.90
N ALA A 232 -7.88 10.04 -2.58
CA ALA A 232 -7.81 11.13 -3.54
C ALA A 232 -7.47 12.46 -2.87
N ALA A 233 -8.10 12.79 -1.74
CA ALA A 233 -7.79 13.99 -0.97
C ALA A 233 -6.33 13.96 -0.47
N PHE A 234 -5.87 12.83 0.05
CA PHE A 234 -4.49 12.68 0.52
C PHE A 234 -3.48 12.94 -0.61
N LEU A 235 -3.68 12.32 -1.78
CA LEU A 235 -2.81 12.53 -2.94
C LEU A 235 -2.88 13.96 -3.52
N ILE A 236 -3.97 14.70 -3.29
CA ILE A 236 -4.13 16.09 -3.76
C ILE A 236 -3.50 17.09 -2.78
N PHE A 237 -3.71 16.90 -1.48
CA PHE A 237 -3.26 17.84 -0.44
C PHE A 237 -1.85 17.55 0.09
N MET A 238 -1.31 16.36 -0.16
CA MET A 238 0.08 15.98 0.12
C MET A 238 0.71 15.37 -1.15
N PRO A 239 1.13 16.20 -2.11
CA PRO A 239 1.84 15.73 -3.30
C PRO A 239 3.24 15.18 -2.93
N ASP A 240 3.87 15.75 -1.90
CA ASP A 240 5.19 15.38 -1.44
C ASP A 240 5.13 14.13 -0.56
N THR A 241 5.16 13.00 -1.25
CA THR A 241 5.19 11.64 -0.66
C THR A 241 6.61 11.07 -0.59
N GLY A 242 7.63 11.92 -0.82
CA GLY A 242 9.05 11.56 -0.83
C GLY A 242 9.69 11.45 0.56
N SER A 243 11.03 11.45 0.59
CA SER A 243 11.85 11.33 1.81
C SER A 243 11.50 12.33 2.91
N GLU A 244 10.94 13.49 2.56
CA GLU A 244 10.57 14.54 3.52
C GLU A 244 9.30 14.23 4.33
N ASN A 245 8.46 13.28 3.89
CA ASN A 245 7.21 12.94 4.60
C ASN A 245 7.00 11.43 4.77
N PRO A 246 7.73 10.79 5.72
CA PRO A 246 7.67 9.34 5.94
C PRO A 246 6.26 8.84 6.29
N ILE A 247 5.41 9.69 6.89
CA ILE A 247 4.03 9.37 7.23
C ILE A 247 3.21 9.05 5.97
N ALA A 248 3.47 9.76 4.87
CA ALA A 248 2.73 9.59 3.63
C ALA A 248 2.97 8.22 2.97
N SER A 249 4.19 7.70 3.07
CA SER A 249 4.55 6.37 2.56
C SER A 249 3.77 5.22 3.22
N ILE A 250 3.26 5.45 4.43
CA ILE A 250 2.54 4.46 5.24
C ILE A 250 1.02 4.53 5.01
N ILE A 251 0.48 5.74 4.88
CA ILE A 251 -0.96 5.95 4.75
C ILE A 251 -1.49 5.48 3.39
N VAL A 252 -0.72 5.69 2.32
CA VAL A 252 -1.17 5.38 0.94
C VAL A 252 -1.50 3.89 0.75
N PRO A 253 -0.63 2.92 1.11
CA PRO A 253 -0.96 1.50 1.04
C PRO A 253 -2.23 1.14 1.81
N LEU A 254 -2.40 1.69 3.02
CA LEU A 254 -3.57 1.42 3.85
C LEU A 254 -4.86 1.94 3.20
N LEU A 255 -4.84 3.17 2.68
CA LEU A 255 -5.96 3.77 1.97
C LEU A 255 -6.34 3.02 0.68
N ILE A 256 -5.42 2.27 0.08
CA ILE A 256 -5.69 1.37 -1.05
C ILE A 256 -6.32 0.04 -0.58
N ILE A 257 -5.85 -0.52 0.53
CA ILE A 257 -6.30 -1.82 1.04
C ILE A 257 -7.74 -1.76 1.56
N PHE A 258 -8.14 -0.71 2.27
CA PHE A 258 -9.50 -0.57 2.82
C PHE A 258 -10.62 -0.65 1.76
N PRO A 259 -10.60 0.11 0.66
CA PRO A 259 -11.63 0.02 -0.36
C PRO A 259 -11.59 -1.32 -1.10
N LEU A 260 -10.40 -1.88 -1.36
CA LEU A 260 -10.27 -3.23 -1.95
C LEU A 260 -10.92 -4.28 -1.05
N GLY A 261 -10.66 -4.25 0.26
CA GLY A 261 -11.27 -5.17 1.21
C GLY A 261 -12.79 -5.01 1.31
N ALA A 262 -13.29 -3.77 1.29
CA ALA A 262 -14.72 -3.49 1.28
C ALA A 262 -15.42 -3.95 -0.01
N LEU A 263 -14.76 -3.81 -1.16
CA LEU A 263 -15.24 -4.19 -2.49
C LEU A 263 -14.91 -5.64 -2.89
N ALA A 264 -14.07 -6.35 -2.11
CA ALA A 264 -13.65 -7.73 -2.38
C ALA A 264 -14.80 -8.71 -2.71
N PRO A 265 -15.98 -8.67 -2.06
CA PRO A 265 -17.11 -9.57 -2.40
C PRO A 265 -17.67 -9.37 -3.82
N VAL A 266 -17.38 -8.24 -4.47
CA VAL A 266 -17.75 -7.94 -5.85
C VAL A 266 -16.58 -8.18 -6.78
N LEU A 267 -15.39 -7.72 -6.40
CA LEU A 267 -14.19 -7.81 -7.21
C LEU A 267 -13.65 -9.24 -7.34
N VAL A 268 -13.59 -10.00 -6.23
CA VAL A 268 -13.02 -11.36 -6.21
C VAL A 268 -13.77 -12.31 -7.16
N PRO A 269 -15.12 -12.37 -7.21
CA PRO A 269 -15.83 -13.18 -8.20
C PRO A 269 -15.54 -12.82 -9.66
N VAL A 270 -15.32 -11.53 -9.96
CA VAL A 270 -15.01 -11.08 -11.32
C VAL A 270 -13.63 -11.61 -11.72
N VAL A 271 -12.64 -11.39 -10.86
CA VAL A 271 -11.27 -11.86 -11.09
C VAL A 271 -11.22 -13.40 -11.12
N ALA A 272 -11.91 -14.08 -10.21
CA ALA A 272 -11.94 -15.54 -10.16
C ALA A 272 -12.59 -16.17 -11.41
N ARG A 273 -13.60 -15.53 -12.01
CA ARG A 273 -14.19 -15.98 -13.28
C ARG A 273 -13.23 -15.78 -14.45
N ALA A 274 -12.59 -14.61 -14.52
CA ALA A 274 -11.58 -14.33 -15.54
C ALA A 274 -10.42 -15.34 -15.45
N LEU A 275 -9.95 -15.60 -14.22
CA LEU A 275 -8.87 -16.53 -13.97
C LEU A 275 -9.27 -17.99 -14.24
N GLY A 276 -10.48 -18.39 -13.87
CA GLY A 276 -11.00 -19.74 -14.18
C GLY A 276 -11.21 -19.96 -15.68
N TRP A 277 -11.49 -18.92 -16.44
CA TRP A 277 -11.50 -18.96 -17.91
C TRP A 277 -10.08 -19.05 -18.48
N LEU A 278 -9.16 -18.21 -17.99
CA LEU A 278 -7.78 -18.13 -18.48
C LEU A 278 -6.97 -19.40 -18.17
N LEU A 279 -7.10 -19.92 -16.95
CA LEU A 279 -6.37 -21.11 -16.47
C LEU A 279 -7.14 -22.42 -16.73
N ARG A 280 -8.23 -22.37 -17.49
CA ARG A 280 -9.00 -23.53 -17.93
C ARG A 280 -8.14 -24.66 -18.53
N PRO A 281 -7.14 -24.40 -19.40
CA PRO A 281 -6.30 -25.47 -19.95
C PRO A 281 -5.34 -26.09 -18.93
N LEU A 282 -4.92 -25.33 -17.91
CA LEU A 282 -3.92 -25.78 -16.92
C LEU A 282 -4.53 -26.52 -15.73
N ILE A 283 -5.69 -26.06 -15.23
CA ILE A 283 -6.30 -26.55 -13.96
C ILE A 283 -7.45 -27.55 -14.21
N GLY A 284 -7.79 -27.77 -15.49
CA GLY A 284 -8.86 -28.68 -15.91
C GLY A 284 -10.21 -28.36 -15.27
N GLY A 285 -11.05 -29.39 -15.06
CA GLY A 285 -12.40 -29.23 -14.51
C GLY A 285 -12.45 -28.63 -13.10
N SER A 286 -11.38 -28.75 -12.31
CA SER A 286 -11.33 -28.23 -10.94
C SER A 286 -11.29 -26.69 -10.88
N GLY A 287 -10.66 -26.03 -11.86
CA GLY A 287 -10.65 -24.56 -11.95
C GLY A 287 -12.05 -23.97 -12.23
N VAL A 288 -12.85 -24.64 -13.06
CA VAL A 288 -14.24 -24.24 -13.35
C VAL A 288 -15.12 -24.34 -12.10
N LEU A 289 -14.94 -25.42 -11.32
CA LEU A 289 -15.62 -25.62 -10.04
C LEU A 289 -15.26 -24.50 -9.03
N VAL A 290 -13.99 -24.13 -8.93
CA VAL A 290 -13.54 -23.06 -8.03
C VAL A 290 -14.09 -21.69 -8.48
N ALA A 291 -14.06 -21.37 -9.77
CA ALA A 291 -14.59 -20.11 -10.29
C ALA A 291 -16.11 -19.96 -10.08
N GLN A 292 -16.87 -21.04 -10.32
CA GLN A 292 -18.30 -21.06 -10.04
C GLN A 292 -18.56 -20.92 -8.53
N ARG A 293 -17.75 -21.55 -7.69
CA ARG A 293 -17.87 -21.46 -6.23
C ARG A 293 -17.56 -20.06 -5.70
N ALA A 294 -16.49 -19.44 -6.20
CA ALA A 294 -16.11 -18.06 -5.84
C ALA A 294 -17.25 -17.08 -6.12
N SER A 295 -18.03 -17.31 -7.18
CA SER A 295 -19.18 -16.47 -7.50
C SER A 295 -20.42 -16.72 -6.63
N ARG A 296 -20.61 -17.95 -6.14
CA ARG A 296 -21.76 -18.32 -5.30
C ARG A 296 -21.55 -17.99 -3.82
N ASP A 297 -20.33 -18.11 -3.33
CA ASP A 297 -19.97 -17.84 -1.93
C ASP A 297 -18.97 -16.66 -1.82
N SER A 298 -19.25 -15.58 -2.55
CA SER A 298 -18.34 -14.43 -2.70
C SER A 298 -17.97 -13.78 -1.36
N GLN A 299 -18.88 -13.80 -0.39
CA GLN A 299 -18.66 -13.20 0.92
C GLN A 299 -17.67 -14.00 1.78
N ARG A 300 -17.56 -15.32 1.55
CA ARG A 300 -16.59 -16.20 2.21
C ARG A 300 -15.25 -16.19 1.49
N PHE A 301 -15.25 -16.13 0.16
CA PHE A 301 -14.02 -15.92 -0.61
C PHE A 301 -13.36 -14.58 -0.25
N ALA A 302 -14.13 -13.48 -0.24
CA ALA A 302 -13.63 -12.17 0.16
C ALA A 302 -13.06 -12.12 1.59
N SER A 303 -13.60 -12.94 2.50
CA SER A 303 -13.11 -12.97 3.87
C SER A 303 -11.76 -13.67 4.00
N ASN A 304 -11.47 -14.64 3.13
CA ASN A 304 -10.16 -15.30 3.08
C ASN A 304 -9.11 -14.50 2.29
N VAL A 305 -9.54 -13.66 1.34
CA VAL A 305 -8.68 -12.75 0.58
C VAL A 305 -8.18 -11.57 1.43
N LEU A 306 -8.94 -11.12 2.42
CA LEU A 306 -8.61 -9.88 3.15
C LEU A 306 -7.26 -9.92 3.89
N PRO A 307 -6.88 -10.97 4.64
CA PRO A 307 -5.54 -11.04 5.24
C PRO A 307 -4.42 -11.04 4.19
N LEU A 308 -4.65 -11.67 3.03
CA LEU A 308 -3.71 -11.65 1.91
C LEU A 308 -3.57 -10.26 1.30
N LEU A 309 -4.68 -9.52 1.14
CA LEU A 309 -4.65 -8.13 0.68
C LEU A 309 -3.88 -7.22 1.63
N ILE A 310 -4.01 -7.44 2.94
CA ILE A 310 -3.25 -6.69 3.94
C ILE A 310 -1.76 -7.02 3.83
N LEU A 311 -1.41 -8.31 3.84
CA LEU A 311 -0.02 -8.78 3.76
C LEU A 311 0.68 -8.28 2.49
N MET A 312 0.10 -8.56 1.32
CA MET A 312 0.67 -8.19 0.02
C MET A 312 0.52 -6.69 -0.26
N GLY A 313 -0.54 -6.06 0.23
CA GLY A 313 -0.81 -4.65 -0.03
C GLY A 313 0.12 -3.73 0.73
N VAL A 314 0.41 -4.03 2.00
CA VAL A 314 1.36 -3.25 2.79
C VAL A 314 2.78 -3.46 2.25
N MET A 315 3.19 -4.71 2.02
CA MET A 315 4.51 -5.04 1.46
C MET A 315 4.70 -4.43 0.06
N GLY A 316 3.73 -4.64 -0.82
CA GLY A 316 3.78 -4.16 -2.20
C GLY A 316 3.61 -2.65 -2.30
N GLY A 317 2.78 -2.03 -1.47
CA GLY A 317 2.56 -0.59 -1.50
C GLY A 317 3.79 0.20 -1.08
N PHE A 318 4.52 -0.28 -0.07
CA PHE A 318 5.79 0.32 0.32
C PHE A 318 6.86 0.15 -0.77
N ALA A 319 7.01 -1.07 -1.32
CA ALA A 319 7.98 -1.35 -2.39
C ALA A 319 7.69 -0.56 -3.68
N ILE A 320 6.42 -0.46 -4.08
CA ILE A 320 5.98 0.31 -5.25
C ILE A 320 6.13 1.81 -5.01
N GLY A 321 5.95 2.28 -3.77
CA GLY A 321 6.23 3.66 -3.39
C GLY A 321 7.72 4.02 -3.50
N ALA A 322 8.60 3.10 -3.12
CA ALA A 322 10.05 3.30 -3.17
C ALA A 322 10.66 3.19 -4.58
N GLY A 323 10.01 2.50 -5.53
CA GLY A 323 10.54 2.33 -6.88
C GLY A 323 10.76 3.64 -7.65
N PRO A 324 9.76 4.54 -7.76
CA PRO A 324 9.94 5.85 -8.37
C PRO A 324 10.98 6.73 -7.67
N ASP A 325 11.09 6.63 -6.34
CA ASP A 325 12.13 7.32 -5.54
C ASP A 325 13.53 6.89 -6.01
N GLN A 326 13.76 5.58 -6.14
CA GLN A 326 15.04 5.02 -6.58
C GLN A 326 15.40 5.38 -8.02
N ALA A 327 14.44 5.30 -8.94
CA ALA A 327 14.69 5.64 -10.35
C ALA A 327 14.96 7.14 -10.54
N THR A 328 14.28 7.98 -9.76
CA THR A 328 14.53 9.42 -9.75
C THR A 328 15.89 9.73 -9.13
N MET A 329 16.22 9.14 -7.98
CA MET A 329 17.55 9.30 -7.36
C MET A 329 18.68 8.86 -8.29
N GLN A 330 18.50 7.75 -9.00
CA GLN A 330 19.47 7.31 -10.01
C GLN A 330 19.67 8.37 -11.09
N ALA A 331 18.56 8.87 -11.67
CA ALA A 331 18.62 9.91 -12.68
C ALA A 331 19.26 11.21 -12.14
N ASP A 332 18.89 11.62 -10.92
CA ASP A 332 19.46 12.80 -10.27
C ASP A 332 20.97 12.65 -10.10
N TYR A 333 21.49 11.50 -9.63
CA TYR A 333 22.95 11.27 -9.60
C TYR A 333 23.58 11.22 -11.01
N GLU A 334 22.93 10.58 -11.98
CA GLU A 334 23.47 10.52 -13.35
C GLU A 334 23.62 11.92 -13.96
N THR A 335 22.64 12.79 -13.74
CA THR A 335 22.60 14.15 -14.34
C THR A 335 23.27 15.23 -13.51
N GLN A 336 23.23 15.15 -12.18
CA GLN A 336 23.67 16.25 -11.30
C GLN A 336 25.06 16.01 -10.71
N LEU A 337 25.54 14.78 -10.58
CA LEU A 337 26.87 14.52 -10.02
C LEU A 337 27.93 14.51 -11.13
N ASP A 338 28.82 15.50 -11.15
CA ASP A 338 29.97 15.57 -12.07
C ASP A 338 31.27 15.16 -11.36
N ALA A 339 31.28 13.93 -10.83
CA ALA A 339 32.45 13.29 -10.23
C ALA A 339 32.72 11.95 -10.91
N ASP A 340 33.98 11.70 -11.29
CA ASP A 340 34.39 10.45 -11.95
C ASP A 340 34.85 9.40 -10.93
N LEU A 341 35.47 9.87 -9.83
CA LEU A 341 35.99 9.05 -8.75
C LEU A 341 35.45 9.54 -7.40
N ILE A 342 34.94 8.62 -6.60
CA ILE A 342 34.47 8.85 -5.24
C ILE A 342 35.32 8.00 -4.30
N ILE A 343 35.87 8.62 -3.27
CA ILE A 343 36.72 7.97 -2.28
C ILE A 343 36.01 8.09 -0.94
N GLU A 344 35.84 6.99 -0.22
CA GLU A 344 35.26 6.96 1.12
C GLU A 344 36.38 6.70 2.15
N PRO A 345 37.01 7.75 2.68
CA PRO A 345 38.03 7.62 3.71
C PRO A 345 37.41 7.33 5.09
N PRO A 346 38.11 6.59 5.97
CA PRO A 346 37.65 6.29 7.31
C PRO A 346 37.69 7.50 8.26
N THR A 347 38.53 8.52 7.98
CA THR A 347 38.70 9.69 8.84
C THR A 347 38.72 11.01 8.07
N VAL A 348 38.38 12.11 8.75
CA VAL A 348 38.40 13.48 8.18
C VAL A 348 39.84 13.87 7.79
N MET A 349 40.82 13.55 8.64
CA MET A 349 42.23 13.81 8.36
C MET A 349 42.72 13.10 7.09
N GLU A 350 42.28 11.87 6.87
CA GLU A 350 42.58 11.16 5.61
C GLU A 350 41.87 11.82 4.43
N ALA A 351 40.61 12.26 4.59
CA ALA A 351 39.89 13.01 3.56
C ALA A 351 40.64 14.27 3.13
N ASP A 352 41.18 15.05 4.08
CA ASP A 352 41.99 16.23 3.80
C ASP A 352 43.29 15.89 3.06
N SER A 353 43.98 14.83 3.49
CA SER A 353 45.22 14.39 2.86
C SER A 353 45.01 13.90 1.42
N ILE A 354 43.94 13.14 1.18
CA ILE A 354 43.57 12.60 -0.13
C ILE A 354 43.12 13.74 -1.03
N ALA A 355 42.30 14.67 -0.53
CA ALA A 355 41.84 15.81 -1.30
C ALA A 355 43.02 16.70 -1.73
N GLY A 356 43.97 16.97 -0.84
CA GLY A 356 45.19 17.71 -1.15
C GLY A 356 46.04 17.03 -2.21
N ALA A 357 46.30 15.73 -2.06
CA ALA A 357 47.06 14.95 -3.03
C ALA A 357 46.37 14.88 -4.41
N ALA A 358 45.06 14.67 -4.44
CA ALA A 358 44.28 14.61 -5.66
C ALA A 358 44.24 15.97 -6.39
N ALA A 359 44.18 17.09 -5.66
CA ALA A 359 44.17 18.42 -6.28
C ALA A 359 45.50 18.78 -6.97
N GLU A 360 46.63 18.20 -6.56
CA GLU A 360 47.93 18.42 -7.19
C GLU A 360 48.16 17.55 -8.45
N GLU A 361 47.33 16.51 -8.65
CA GLU A 361 47.47 15.60 -9.78
C GLU A 361 47.06 16.25 -11.10
N ARG A 362 47.83 15.94 -12.15
CA ARG A 362 47.53 16.49 -13.49
C ARG A 362 46.25 15.87 -14.04
N GLY A 363 45.36 16.70 -14.58
CA GLY A 363 44.12 16.24 -15.23
C GLY A 363 42.95 16.03 -14.27
N VAL A 364 43.10 16.47 -13.02
CA VAL A 364 42.00 16.67 -12.07
C VAL A 364 41.44 18.09 -12.28
N ASN A 365 40.14 18.18 -12.50
CA ASN A 365 39.43 19.45 -12.75
C ASN A 365 38.86 20.04 -11.45
N GLY A 366 38.51 19.19 -10.48
CA GLY A 366 37.94 19.61 -9.21
C GLY A 366 37.97 18.50 -8.18
N VAL A 367 38.07 18.89 -6.90
CA VAL A 367 38.04 17.99 -5.74
C VAL A 367 37.13 18.63 -4.70
N MET A 368 36.21 17.85 -4.13
CA MET A 368 35.28 18.31 -3.11
C MET A 368 35.20 17.28 -1.99
N ARG A 369 35.46 17.70 -0.75
CA ARG A 369 35.23 16.91 0.45
C ARG A 369 33.77 17.01 0.88
N SER A 370 33.26 15.95 1.49
CA SER A 370 31.91 15.91 2.03
C SER A 370 31.85 15.06 3.28
N ALA A 371 31.15 15.52 4.30
CA ALA A 371 30.84 14.76 5.50
C ALA A 371 29.54 15.26 6.09
N ALA A 372 28.82 14.40 6.80
CA ALA A 372 27.54 14.73 7.39
C ALA A 372 27.56 14.57 8.91
N THR A 373 26.84 15.44 9.61
CA THR A 373 26.47 15.24 11.00
C THR A 373 24.99 15.60 11.19
N THR A 374 24.44 15.28 12.34
CA THR A 374 23.06 15.63 12.67
C THR A 374 23.05 16.54 13.88
N ARG A 375 22.40 17.70 13.74
CA ARG A 375 22.37 18.76 14.76
C ARG A 375 20.97 19.20 15.12
N LEU A 376 20.86 19.67 16.35
CA LEU A 376 19.70 20.44 16.78
C LEU A 376 19.85 21.86 16.27
N ILE A 377 18.79 22.36 15.66
CA ILE A 377 18.68 23.76 15.28
C ILE A 377 17.44 24.38 15.89
N GLU A 378 17.57 25.65 16.28
CA GLU A 378 16.45 26.53 16.61
C GLU A 378 16.28 27.56 15.50
N LYS A 379 15.11 27.56 14.86
CA LYS A 379 14.80 28.44 13.74
C LYS A 379 13.96 29.62 14.23
N GLY A 380 14.59 30.78 14.43
CA GLY A 380 13.91 31.99 14.91
C GLY A 380 13.19 31.83 16.27
N ARG A 381 12.66 32.93 16.81
CA ARG A 381 12.18 33.01 18.21
C ARG A 381 10.83 32.29 18.49
N ALA A 382 10.28 31.53 17.54
CA ALA A 382 8.91 31.01 17.63
C ALA A 382 8.71 29.56 17.15
N ASP A 383 9.65 28.95 16.43
CA ASP A 383 9.55 27.57 15.97
C ASP A 383 10.48 26.66 16.79
N GLY A 384 9.97 25.49 17.17
CA GLY A 384 10.63 24.58 18.10
C GLY A 384 12.01 24.07 17.64
N THR A 385 12.69 23.33 18.50
CA THR A 385 13.99 22.72 18.17
C THR A 385 13.79 21.54 17.21
N PHE A 386 14.53 21.51 16.10
CA PHE A 386 14.46 20.44 15.09
C PHE A 386 15.80 19.74 14.92
N LEU A 387 15.77 18.43 14.64
CA LEU A 387 16.95 17.69 14.20
C LEU A 387 17.13 17.92 12.70
N THR A 388 18.28 18.44 12.28
CA THR A 388 18.62 18.72 10.88
C THR A 388 20.00 18.16 10.55
N VAL A 389 20.14 17.63 9.33
CA VAL A 389 21.43 17.15 8.83
C VAL A 389 22.26 18.35 8.36
N PHE A 390 23.51 18.39 8.81
CA PHE A 390 24.52 19.36 8.37
C PHE A 390 25.46 18.60 7.45
N ASN A 391 25.60 19.07 6.22
CA ASN A 391 26.52 18.51 5.24
C ASN A 391 27.67 19.50 5.11
N PHE A 392 28.81 19.15 5.68
CA PHE A 392 30.05 19.89 5.51
C PHE A 392 30.59 19.57 4.13
N VAL A 393 30.72 20.60 3.29
CA VAL A 393 31.18 20.47 1.91
C VAL A 393 32.09 21.64 1.57
N ASP A 394 33.01 21.45 0.63
CA ASP A 394 33.77 22.55 0.04
C ASP A 394 32.83 23.39 -0.85
N LEU A 395 32.21 24.44 -0.28
CA LEU A 395 31.16 25.23 -0.96
C LEU A 395 31.61 25.80 -2.31
N ASP A 396 32.85 26.26 -2.39
CA ASP A 396 33.44 26.83 -3.62
C ASP A 396 33.44 25.85 -4.80
N THR A 397 33.57 24.55 -4.52
CA THR A 397 33.62 23.49 -5.54
C THR A 397 32.31 22.71 -5.64
N TYR A 398 31.34 23.00 -4.77
CA TYR A 398 30.08 22.26 -4.70
C TYR A 398 29.28 22.40 -5.99
N GLN A 399 29.18 23.60 -6.56
CA GLN A 399 28.42 23.82 -7.81
C GLN A 399 29.12 23.22 -9.04
N ASP A 400 30.45 23.06 -9.00
CA ASP A 400 31.21 22.39 -10.05
C ASP A 400 31.01 20.87 -9.99
N MET A 401 30.81 20.31 -8.79
CA MET A 401 30.64 18.88 -8.56
C MET A 401 29.17 18.43 -8.60
N PHE A 402 28.25 19.31 -8.21
CA PHE A 402 26.81 19.08 -8.13
C PHE A 402 26.03 20.17 -8.87
N ASP A 403 25.48 19.86 -10.04
CA ASP A 403 24.59 20.75 -10.79
C ASP A 403 23.29 20.99 -10.00
N THR A 404 23.27 22.09 -9.26
CA THR A 404 22.24 22.41 -8.27
C THR A 404 21.54 23.72 -8.65
N GLU A 405 20.21 23.67 -8.73
CA GLU A 405 19.41 24.86 -9.03
C GLU A 405 19.22 25.73 -7.76
N VAL A 406 19.70 26.97 -7.82
CA VAL A 406 19.45 27.98 -6.78
C VAL A 406 18.05 28.56 -6.95
N LYS A 407 17.19 28.34 -5.95
CA LYS A 407 15.80 28.83 -5.95
C LYS A 407 15.71 30.29 -5.52
N SER A 408 16.48 30.67 -4.51
CA SER A 408 16.52 32.04 -3.98
C SER A 408 17.86 32.32 -3.28
N GLY A 409 18.24 33.59 -3.24
CA GLY A 409 19.47 34.05 -2.60
C GLY A 409 20.69 33.96 -3.50
N ASP A 410 21.86 33.97 -2.89
CA ASP A 410 23.15 33.93 -3.56
C ASP A 410 24.03 32.86 -2.92
N PHE A 411 24.37 31.81 -3.68
CA PHE A 411 25.12 30.67 -3.15
C PHE A 411 26.55 31.08 -2.77
N ASP A 412 27.16 31.95 -3.57
CA ASP A 412 28.54 32.43 -3.39
C ASP A 412 28.68 33.34 -2.17
N SER A 413 27.55 33.77 -1.58
CA SER A 413 27.53 34.52 -0.32
C SER A 413 27.56 33.63 0.93
N ALA A 414 27.51 32.30 0.76
CA ALA A 414 27.67 31.32 1.82
C ALA A 414 29.14 31.18 2.25
N GLY A 415 29.37 30.72 3.48
CA GLY A 415 30.69 30.59 4.09
C GLY A 415 30.59 30.39 5.60
N GLN A 416 31.55 30.90 6.37
CA GLN A 416 31.64 30.62 7.81
C GLN A 416 30.40 31.01 8.64
N ALA A 417 29.72 32.12 8.35
CA ALA A 417 28.51 32.56 9.07
C ALA A 417 27.19 32.38 8.28
N ALA A 418 27.29 31.86 7.06
CA ALA A 418 26.20 31.84 6.09
C ALA A 418 26.08 30.45 5.46
N VAL A 419 24.89 29.84 5.53
CA VAL A 419 24.65 28.47 5.09
C VAL A 419 23.67 28.40 3.93
N VAL A 420 23.70 27.31 3.18
CA VAL A 420 22.75 27.05 2.11
C VAL A 420 21.73 26.02 2.58
N SER A 421 20.44 26.33 2.47
CA SER A 421 19.37 25.39 2.83
C SER A 421 18.90 24.60 1.62
N THR A 422 18.78 23.28 1.76
CA THR A 422 18.11 22.44 0.75
C THR A 422 16.61 22.35 0.97
N ARG A 423 16.09 22.94 2.07
CA ARG A 423 14.67 22.90 2.41
C ARG A 423 13.96 24.04 1.71
N GLU A 424 13.11 23.69 0.77
CA GLU A 424 12.38 24.65 -0.07
C GLU A 424 11.42 25.60 0.66
N SER A 425 11.07 25.30 1.92
CA SER A 425 10.20 26.12 2.77
C SER A 425 10.95 27.20 3.56
N ASP A 426 12.28 27.20 3.52
CA ASP A 426 13.09 28.22 4.19
C ASP A 426 13.22 29.48 3.34
N ASP A 427 13.43 30.62 3.99
CA ASP A 427 13.61 31.91 3.32
C ASP A 427 15.04 32.42 3.53
N VAL A 428 15.55 33.15 2.53
CA VAL A 428 16.88 33.78 2.61
C VAL A 428 16.86 34.89 3.66
N GLY A 429 17.88 34.91 4.52
CA GLY A 429 17.98 35.80 5.67
C GLY A 429 17.40 35.24 6.96
N ASP A 430 16.77 34.05 6.91
CA ASP A 430 16.39 33.32 8.13
C ASP A 430 17.65 33.01 8.97
N THR A 431 17.50 33.06 10.29
CA THR A 431 18.58 32.73 11.23
C THR A 431 18.32 31.37 11.88
N VAL A 432 19.38 30.56 11.88
CA VAL A 432 19.41 29.22 12.44
C VAL A 432 20.43 29.23 13.57
N THR A 433 19.97 29.02 14.79
CA THR A 433 20.87 28.89 15.94
C THR A 433 21.24 27.43 16.07
N VAL A 434 22.54 27.12 16.02
CA VAL A 434 23.10 25.79 16.23
C VAL A 434 23.91 25.80 17.52
N GLU A 435 23.76 24.76 18.32
CA GLU A 435 24.58 24.55 19.51
C GLU A 435 25.71 23.57 19.15
N ALA A 436 26.96 23.97 19.39
CA ALA A 436 28.14 23.13 19.21
C ALA A 436 28.33 22.18 20.41
N PRO A 437 29.10 21.09 20.28
CA PRO A 437 29.34 20.10 21.36
C PRO A 437 29.89 20.69 22.65
N ASN A 438 30.64 21.79 22.52
CA ASN A 438 31.21 22.53 23.64
C ASN A 438 30.16 23.36 24.41
N GLY A 439 28.90 23.40 23.96
CA GLY A 439 27.79 24.16 24.53
C GLY A 439 27.73 25.62 24.05
N GLU A 440 28.61 26.04 23.14
CA GLU A 440 28.54 27.36 22.54
C GLU A 440 27.49 27.39 21.43
N THR A 441 26.70 28.46 21.38
CA THR A 441 25.70 28.65 20.33
C THR A 441 26.28 29.51 19.21
N ALA A 442 26.30 28.98 17.99
CA ALA A 442 26.59 29.74 16.78
C ALA A 442 25.28 30.09 16.07
N THR A 443 25.17 31.33 15.58
CA THR A 443 24.03 31.75 14.76
C THR A 443 24.46 31.79 13.30
N LEU A 444 23.81 30.99 12.48
CA LEU A 444 24.05 30.89 11.04
C LEU A 444 22.90 31.57 10.30
N THR A 445 23.20 32.27 9.21
CA THR A 445 22.18 32.91 8.36
C THR A 445 22.00 32.13 7.08
N ILE A 446 20.76 31.92 6.63
CA ILE A 446 20.50 31.27 5.33
C ILE A 446 20.84 32.25 4.21
N ALA A 447 21.91 32.00 3.46
CA ALA A 447 22.36 32.82 2.33
C ALA A 447 21.65 32.47 1.01
N ALA A 448 21.39 31.18 0.80
CA ALA A 448 20.69 30.68 -0.37
C ALA A 448 19.82 29.48 -0.04
N VAL A 449 18.79 29.28 -0.85
CA VAL A 449 17.95 28.09 -0.84
C VAL A 449 18.10 27.39 -2.18
N VAL A 450 18.48 26.12 -2.13
CA VAL A 450 18.74 25.30 -3.31
C VAL A 450 17.76 24.15 -3.41
N THR A 451 17.52 23.71 -4.64
CA THR A 451 16.77 22.49 -4.91
C THR A 451 17.76 21.33 -5.02
N SER A 452 17.94 20.57 -3.93
CA SER A 452 18.77 19.36 -3.94
C SER A 452 17.96 18.17 -3.44
N ARG A 453 18.07 17.05 -4.16
CA ARG A 453 17.52 15.75 -3.77
C ARG A 453 18.59 14.77 -3.30
N LEU A 454 19.85 15.11 -3.54
CA LEU A 454 21.02 14.30 -3.20
C LEU A 454 21.49 14.59 -1.78
N TYR A 455 21.44 15.87 -1.38
CA TYR A 455 21.67 16.32 -0.01
C TYR A 455 20.36 16.84 0.60
N THR A 456 20.18 16.58 1.90
CA THR A 456 19.06 17.10 2.68
C THR A 456 19.59 17.86 3.88
N GLY A 457 18.97 18.98 4.23
CA GLY A 457 19.30 19.78 5.40
C GLY A 457 20.03 21.07 5.04
N LEU A 458 21.13 21.36 5.73
CA LEU A 458 21.95 22.54 5.50
C LEU A 458 23.29 22.12 4.88
N LEU A 459 23.75 22.86 3.87
CA LEU A 459 25.12 22.80 3.40
C LEU A 459 25.92 23.86 4.16
N VAL A 460 27.03 23.41 4.75
CA VAL A 460 27.92 24.21 5.57
C VAL A 460 29.32 24.06 5.02
N ASP A 461 30.10 25.13 5.09
CA ASP A 461 31.48 25.12 4.63
C ASP A 461 32.34 24.09 5.40
N TRP A 462 33.23 23.40 4.70
CA TRP A 462 34.12 22.39 5.27
C TRP A 462 34.99 22.96 6.39
N GLU A 463 35.42 24.22 6.28
CA GLU A 463 36.22 24.90 7.30
C GLU A 463 35.51 24.99 8.67
N MET A 464 34.18 24.92 8.69
CA MET A 464 33.38 24.97 9.92
C MET A 464 33.29 23.62 10.62
N LEU A 465 33.80 22.54 10.05
CA LEU A 465 33.73 21.18 10.61
C LEU A 465 34.36 21.13 12.01
N ASP A 466 35.60 21.58 12.18
CA ASP A 466 36.29 21.57 13.47
C ASP A 466 35.61 22.46 14.53
N THR A 467 34.90 23.49 14.08
CA THR A 467 34.19 24.44 14.96
C THR A 467 32.84 23.91 15.41
N LEU A 468 32.11 23.21 14.53
CA LEU A 468 30.73 22.79 14.75
C LEU A 468 30.60 21.31 15.15
N ASP A 469 31.41 20.40 14.58
CA ASP A 469 31.47 18.99 14.98
C ASP A 469 32.64 18.22 14.36
N PRO A 470 33.57 17.66 15.15
CA PRO A 470 34.49 16.66 14.62
C PRO A 470 33.85 15.26 14.45
N GLU A 471 32.71 14.96 15.08
CA GLU A 471 32.06 13.65 14.96
C GLU A 471 31.09 13.60 13.76
N VAL A 472 31.63 13.21 12.62
CA VAL A 472 30.90 13.13 11.34
C VAL A 472 30.76 11.69 10.84
N TRP A 473 29.81 11.48 9.93
CA TRP A 473 29.58 10.24 9.19
C TRP A 473 29.50 10.54 7.69
N ASP A 474 29.47 9.52 6.83
CA ASP A 474 29.42 9.68 5.37
C ASP A 474 30.59 10.49 4.77
N ILE A 475 31.80 10.33 5.33
CA ILE A 475 32.99 11.04 4.86
C ILE A 475 33.34 10.59 3.45
N ARG A 476 33.50 11.55 2.54
CA ARG A 476 33.80 11.34 1.12
C ARG A 476 34.73 12.40 0.55
N VAL A 477 35.47 12.00 -0.46
CA VAL A 477 36.16 12.90 -1.39
C VAL A 477 35.65 12.60 -2.80
N PHE A 478 35.07 13.60 -3.43
CA PHE A 478 34.63 13.57 -4.82
C PHE A 478 35.72 14.18 -5.70
N VAL A 479 36.06 13.50 -6.79
CA VAL A 479 37.10 13.93 -7.72
C VAL A 479 36.53 13.91 -9.13
N ASN A 480 36.56 15.08 -9.80
CA ASN A 480 36.27 15.23 -11.22
C ASN A 480 37.60 15.18 -11.97
N ALA A 481 37.80 14.15 -12.79
CA ALA A 481 39.09 13.89 -13.41
C ALA A 481 38.97 13.00 -14.64
N GLY A 482 39.80 13.24 -15.65
CA GLY A 482 39.89 12.34 -16.80
C GLY A 482 40.33 10.92 -16.40
N THR A 483 40.00 9.92 -17.22
CA THR A 483 40.25 8.49 -16.93
C THR A 483 41.69 8.19 -16.49
N ASP A 484 42.68 8.79 -17.14
CA ASP A 484 44.09 8.55 -16.82
C ASP A 484 44.48 9.14 -15.45
N ALA A 485 43.82 10.22 -15.03
CA ALA A 485 44.03 10.87 -13.74
C ALA A 485 43.33 10.10 -12.61
N VAL A 486 42.17 9.51 -12.87
CA VAL A 486 41.47 8.61 -11.92
C VAL A 486 42.37 7.45 -11.49
N ASP A 487 43.05 6.79 -12.43
CA ASP A 487 43.97 5.67 -12.11
C ASP A 487 45.15 6.12 -11.25
N ARG A 488 45.69 7.31 -11.49
CA ARG A 488 46.79 7.88 -10.69
C ARG A 488 46.35 8.23 -9.29
N VAL A 489 45.22 8.93 -9.15
CA VAL A 489 44.66 9.29 -7.84
C VAL A 489 44.31 8.03 -7.06
N THR A 490 43.70 7.03 -7.70
CA THR A 490 43.41 5.73 -7.06
C THR A 490 44.69 5.04 -6.56
N ALA A 491 45.80 5.13 -7.29
CA ALA A 491 47.09 4.58 -6.86
C ALA A 491 47.74 5.34 -5.68
N THR A 492 47.32 6.58 -5.41
CA THR A 492 47.78 7.37 -4.25
C THR A 492 46.95 7.14 -2.99
N VAL A 493 45.78 6.51 -3.10
CA VAL A 493 44.92 6.20 -1.96
C VAL A 493 45.44 4.96 -1.24
N ASP A 494 45.88 5.13 0.01
CA ASP A 494 46.32 4.02 0.87
C ASP A 494 45.14 3.09 1.27
N GLY A 495 45.46 1.81 1.50
CA GLY A 495 44.54 0.67 1.36
C GLY A 495 43.34 0.53 2.32
N ASP A 496 43.08 1.49 3.21
CA ASP A 496 41.90 1.47 4.08
C ASP A 496 40.73 2.30 3.53
N ALA A 497 40.97 3.24 2.62
CA ALA A 497 39.92 4.03 1.98
C ALA A 497 39.37 3.30 0.74
N SER A 498 38.04 3.14 0.66
CA SER A 498 37.42 2.49 -0.50
C SER A 498 37.19 3.49 -1.63
N THR A 499 37.63 3.15 -2.83
CA THR A 499 37.45 3.94 -4.05
C THR A 499 36.35 3.34 -4.93
N MET A 500 35.47 4.17 -5.46
CA MET A 500 34.39 3.78 -6.35
C MET A 500 34.33 4.73 -7.56
N THR A 501 34.01 4.17 -8.73
CA THR A 501 33.64 5.00 -9.88
C THR A 501 32.23 5.59 -9.70
N LYS A 502 31.85 6.61 -10.49
CA LYS A 502 30.49 7.16 -10.50
C LYS A 502 29.40 6.09 -10.60
N ASP A 503 29.53 5.16 -11.54
CA ASP A 503 28.53 4.11 -11.77
C ASP A 503 28.43 3.13 -10.58
N GLU A 504 29.57 2.76 -10.00
CA GLU A 504 29.63 1.89 -8.83
C GLU A 504 29.04 2.57 -7.60
N PHE A 505 29.32 3.87 -7.42
CA PHE A 505 28.74 4.69 -6.37
C PHE A 505 27.21 4.76 -6.50
N ILE A 506 26.69 5.06 -7.70
CA ILE A 506 25.26 5.12 -7.97
C ILE A 506 24.60 3.77 -7.64
N GLN A 507 25.17 2.66 -8.12
CA GLN A 507 24.64 1.32 -7.84
C GLN A 507 24.65 1.00 -6.34
N THR A 508 25.73 1.33 -5.63
CA THR A 508 25.84 1.13 -4.19
C THR A 508 24.80 1.94 -3.43
N ARG A 509 24.59 3.21 -3.79
CA ARG A 509 23.57 4.07 -3.16
C ARG A 509 22.15 3.57 -3.42
N ILE A 510 21.85 3.10 -4.63
CA ILE A 510 20.55 2.50 -4.94
C ILE A 510 20.35 1.19 -4.16
N ALA A 511 21.36 0.33 -4.09
CA ALA A 511 21.30 -0.93 -3.34
C ALA A 511 21.13 -0.69 -1.83
N LEU A 512 21.85 0.28 -1.27
CA LEU A 512 21.67 0.72 0.13
C LEU A 512 20.28 1.28 0.36
N ARG A 513 19.76 2.13 -0.55
CA ARG A 513 18.40 2.67 -0.45
C ARG A 513 17.35 1.58 -0.53
N GLN A 514 17.53 0.57 -1.39
CA GLN A 514 16.67 -0.62 -1.48
C GLN A 514 16.71 -1.44 -0.18
N SER A 515 17.91 -1.67 0.36
CA SER A 515 18.10 -2.40 1.61
C SER A 515 17.46 -1.66 2.79
N ASN A 516 17.69 -0.36 2.92
CA ASN A 516 17.10 0.48 3.96
C ASN A 516 15.58 0.55 3.84
N ALA A 517 15.05 0.66 2.61
CA ALA A 517 13.62 0.61 2.38
C ALA A 517 13.03 -0.76 2.78
N ALA A 518 13.65 -1.87 2.37
CA ALA A 518 13.18 -3.21 2.72
C ALA A 518 13.24 -3.47 4.24
N THR A 519 14.35 -3.07 4.86
CA THR A 519 14.61 -3.19 6.29
C THR A 519 13.62 -2.34 7.08
N GLY A 520 13.42 -1.08 6.69
CA GLY A 520 12.42 -0.18 7.27
C GLY A 520 10.98 -0.70 7.14
N ASN A 521 10.62 -1.26 5.98
CA ASN A 521 9.31 -1.89 5.75
C ASN A 521 9.08 -3.08 6.68
N ILE A 522 10.08 -3.96 6.82
CA ILE A 522 10.02 -5.10 7.75
C ILE A 522 9.95 -4.62 9.20
N ALA A 523 10.71 -3.59 9.56
CA ALA A 523 10.68 -3.01 10.91
C ALA A 523 9.29 -2.48 11.26
N LEU A 524 8.68 -1.75 10.32
CA LEU A 524 7.42 -1.04 10.50
C LEU A 524 6.19 -1.96 10.43
N PHE A 525 6.20 -2.95 9.53
CA PHE A 525 5.03 -3.78 9.25
C PHE A 525 5.24 -5.27 9.49
N GLY A 526 6.41 -5.70 9.96
CA GLY A 526 6.70 -7.10 10.24
C GLY A 526 5.71 -7.73 11.23
N THR A 527 5.27 -6.97 12.23
CA THR A 527 4.24 -7.40 13.19
C THR A 527 2.89 -7.65 12.51
N ILE A 528 2.49 -6.76 11.60
CA ILE A 528 1.30 -6.87 10.77
C ILE A 528 1.39 -8.08 9.83
N TYR A 529 2.56 -8.36 9.26
CA TYR A 529 2.76 -9.55 8.42
C TYR A 529 2.53 -10.82 9.23
N GLY A 530 3.09 -10.90 10.44
CA GLY A 530 2.86 -12.01 11.37
C GLY A 530 1.37 -12.20 11.69
N LEU A 531 0.66 -11.11 12.02
CA LEU A 531 -0.78 -11.14 12.31
C LEU A 531 -1.60 -11.59 11.10
N ALA A 532 -1.28 -11.11 9.90
CA ALA A 532 -1.96 -11.46 8.68
C ALA A 532 -1.78 -12.95 8.34
N ILE A 533 -0.57 -13.51 8.52
CA ILE A 533 -0.29 -14.93 8.33
C ILE A 533 -1.12 -15.78 9.30
N VAL A 534 -1.15 -15.43 10.58
CA VAL A 534 -1.94 -16.15 11.60
C VAL A 534 -3.42 -16.10 11.26
N ALA A 535 -3.94 -14.93 10.87
CA ALA A 535 -5.33 -14.76 10.47
C ALA A 535 -5.68 -15.56 9.21
N MET A 536 -4.75 -15.64 8.25
CA MET A 536 -4.90 -16.47 7.06
C MET A 536 -4.99 -17.96 7.43
N ILE A 537 -4.08 -18.46 8.27
CA ILE A 537 -4.08 -19.85 8.75
C ILE A 537 -5.41 -20.15 9.47
N GLN A 538 -5.86 -19.24 10.34
CA GLN A 538 -7.13 -19.35 11.06
C GLN A 538 -8.32 -19.43 10.09
N GLY A 539 -8.38 -18.54 9.09
CA GLY A 539 -9.46 -18.49 8.12
C GLY A 539 -9.51 -19.71 7.20
N LEU A 540 -8.36 -20.16 6.70
CA LEU A 540 -8.24 -21.36 5.87
C LEU A 540 -8.63 -22.61 6.66
N THR A 541 -8.16 -22.73 7.90
CA THR A 541 -8.52 -23.84 8.80
C THR A 541 -10.03 -23.87 9.02
N ALA A 542 -10.63 -22.74 9.41
CA ALA A 542 -12.08 -22.64 9.58
C ALA A 542 -12.84 -23.00 8.29
N SER A 543 -12.31 -22.62 7.13
CA SER A 543 -12.90 -22.95 5.84
C SER A 543 -12.91 -24.46 5.56
N VAL A 544 -11.79 -25.14 5.82
CA VAL A 544 -11.66 -26.60 5.65
C VAL A 544 -12.54 -27.34 6.65
N LEU A 545 -12.56 -26.92 7.91
CA LEU A 545 -13.39 -27.51 8.97
C LEU A 545 -14.88 -27.51 8.60
N ASN A 546 -15.37 -26.37 8.09
CA ASN A 546 -16.77 -26.22 7.71
C ASN A 546 -17.17 -27.08 6.49
N ARG A 547 -16.19 -27.62 5.74
CA ARG A 547 -16.42 -28.44 4.53
C ARG A 547 -16.11 -29.93 4.72
N ARG A 548 -15.77 -30.38 5.93
CA ARG A 548 -15.48 -31.79 6.20
C ARG A 548 -16.59 -32.74 5.76
N GLY A 549 -17.85 -32.34 5.90
CA GLY A 549 -19.01 -33.13 5.44
C GLY A 549 -19.05 -33.30 3.91
N GLU A 550 -18.76 -32.22 3.16
CA GLU A 550 -18.67 -32.23 1.70
C GLU A 550 -17.53 -33.15 1.23
N PHE A 551 -16.35 -33.05 1.86
CA PHE A 551 -15.21 -33.91 1.52
C PHE A 551 -15.47 -35.38 1.83
N ARG A 552 -16.17 -35.69 2.93
CA ARG A 552 -16.61 -37.06 3.22
C ARG A 552 -17.55 -37.58 2.14
N LEU A 553 -18.53 -36.77 1.70
CA LEU A 553 -19.44 -37.14 0.62
C LEU A 553 -18.69 -37.39 -0.69
N LEU A 554 -17.74 -36.52 -1.06
CA LEU A 554 -16.94 -36.67 -2.27
C LEU A 554 -16.07 -37.94 -2.24
N ASN A 555 -15.50 -38.27 -1.08
CA ASN A 555 -14.76 -39.52 -0.89
C ASN A 555 -15.67 -40.74 -1.00
N LEU A 556 -16.92 -40.68 -0.48
CA LEU A 556 -17.91 -41.74 -0.64
C LEU A 556 -18.37 -41.91 -2.10
N LEU A 557 -18.33 -40.85 -2.89
CA LEU A 557 -18.60 -40.86 -4.33
C LEU A 557 -17.38 -41.30 -5.18
N GLY A 558 -16.30 -41.77 -4.54
CA GLY A 558 -15.13 -42.33 -5.22
C GLY A 558 -14.08 -41.30 -5.67
N ILE A 559 -14.20 -40.03 -5.26
CA ILE A 559 -13.16 -39.04 -5.55
C ILE A 559 -11.93 -39.32 -4.68
N SER A 560 -10.77 -39.48 -5.32
CA SER A 560 -9.51 -39.74 -4.63
C SER A 560 -9.06 -38.55 -3.78
N ARG A 561 -8.34 -38.83 -2.68
CA ARG A 561 -7.80 -37.80 -1.79
C ARG A 561 -6.92 -36.78 -2.53
N LEU A 562 -6.15 -37.24 -3.52
CA LEU A 562 -5.32 -36.38 -4.39
C LEU A 562 -6.15 -35.34 -5.16
N ARG A 563 -7.33 -35.73 -5.70
CA ARG A 563 -8.22 -34.78 -6.39
C ARG A 563 -8.86 -33.78 -5.43
N THR A 564 -9.16 -34.21 -4.20
CA THR A 564 -9.63 -33.29 -3.15
C THR A 564 -8.56 -32.25 -2.79
N VAL A 565 -7.30 -32.67 -2.64
CA VAL A 565 -6.18 -31.77 -2.39
C VAL A 565 -5.95 -30.82 -3.58
N GLY A 566 -6.01 -31.32 -4.83
CA GLY A 566 -5.92 -30.46 -6.02
C GLY A 566 -7.00 -29.38 -6.09
N THR A 567 -8.20 -29.67 -5.56
CA THR A 567 -9.27 -28.66 -5.45
C THR A 567 -8.95 -27.59 -4.39
N LEU A 568 -8.31 -27.98 -3.28
CA LEU A 568 -7.87 -27.02 -2.26
C LEU A 568 -6.68 -26.16 -2.76
N LEU A 569 -5.74 -26.76 -3.49
CA LEU A 569 -4.61 -26.05 -4.10
C LEU A 569 -5.08 -25.03 -5.13
N SER A 570 -6.04 -25.40 -5.99
CA SER A 570 -6.62 -24.46 -6.95
C SER A 570 -7.42 -23.34 -6.28
N GLU A 571 -8.12 -23.63 -5.17
CA GLU A 571 -8.76 -22.59 -4.37
C GLU A 571 -7.74 -21.61 -3.77
N ALA A 572 -6.65 -22.11 -3.18
CA ALA A 572 -5.58 -21.28 -2.64
C ALA A 572 -4.92 -20.43 -3.74
N LEU A 573 -4.63 -21.02 -4.90
CA LEU A 573 -4.07 -20.31 -6.06
C LEU A 573 -4.98 -19.17 -6.51
N VAL A 574 -6.30 -19.40 -6.62
CA VAL A 574 -7.26 -18.37 -7.00
C VAL A 574 -7.30 -17.24 -5.96
N LEU A 575 -7.20 -17.54 -4.67
CA LEU A 575 -7.14 -16.52 -3.61
C LEU A 575 -5.87 -15.66 -3.72
N ILE A 576 -4.71 -16.29 -3.92
CA ILE A 576 -3.43 -15.59 -4.05
C ILE A 576 -3.41 -14.72 -5.32
N VAL A 577 -3.73 -15.30 -6.47
CA VAL A 577 -3.72 -14.57 -7.75
C VAL A 577 -4.77 -13.47 -7.78
N SER A 578 -5.96 -13.70 -7.23
CA SER A 578 -6.97 -12.63 -7.16
C SER A 578 -6.52 -11.47 -6.27
N SER A 579 -5.87 -11.75 -5.13
CA SER A 579 -5.29 -10.71 -4.27
C SER A 579 -4.21 -9.91 -5.03
N GLY A 580 -3.28 -10.60 -5.69
CA GLY A 580 -2.21 -9.98 -6.47
C GLY A 580 -2.72 -9.12 -7.62
N VAL A 581 -3.69 -9.62 -8.41
CA VAL A 581 -4.29 -8.86 -9.52
C VAL A 581 -5.04 -7.61 -9.03
N LEU A 582 -5.75 -7.71 -7.91
CA LEU A 582 -6.47 -6.57 -7.34
C LEU A 582 -5.53 -5.49 -6.83
N LEU A 583 -4.45 -5.88 -6.15
CA LEU A 583 -3.43 -4.96 -5.67
C LEU A 583 -2.64 -4.34 -6.82
N ALA A 584 -2.17 -5.15 -7.77
CA ALA A 584 -1.45 -4.67 -8.95
C ALA A 584 -2.28 -3.67 -9.75
N GLY A 585 -3.57 -3.96 -9.94
CA GLY A 585 -4.50 -3.02 -10.58
C GLY A 585 -4.64 -1.71 -9.82
N ALA A 586 -4.82 -1.77 -8.49
CA ALA A 586 -4.98 -0.59 -7.66
C ALA A 586 -3.70 0.29 -7.61
N PHE A 587 -2.53 -0.32 -7.43
CA PHE A 587 -1.25 0.39 -7.45
C PHE A 587 -0.92 0.96 -8.83
N ALA A 588 -1.19 0.22 -9.91
CA ALA A 588 -1.02 0.74 -11.27
C ALA A 588 -1.93 1.96 -11.53
N THR A 589 -3.17 1.93 -11.02
CA THR A 589 -4.06 3.09 -11.13
C THR A 589 -3.57 4.29 -10.32
N SER A 590 -3.07 4.10 -9.09
CA SER A 590 -2.57 5.21 -8.27
C SER A 590 -1.32 5.86 -8.87
N LEU A 591 -0.40 5.06 -9.40
CA LEU A 591 0.78 5.56 -10.12
C LEU A 591 0.40 6.33 -11.39
N ARG A 592 -0.57 5.82 -12.15
CA ARG A 592 -1.04 6.50 -13.37
C ARG A 592 -1.71 7.82 -13.06
N THR A 593 -2.56 7.89 -12.03
CA THR A 593 -3.19 9.14 -11.62
C THR A 593 -2.16 10.17 -11.18
N ARG A 594 -1.10 9.73 -10.48
CA ARG A 594 0.00 10.61 -10.07
C ARG A 594 0.77 11.18 -11.26
N ARG A 595 1.19 10.34 -12.21
CA ARG A 595 1.90 10.80 -13.43
C ARG A 595 1.08 11.81 -14.24
N VAL A 596 -0.23 11.58 -14.37
CA VAL A 596 -1.13 12.52 -15.06
C VAL A 596 -1.19 13.86 -14.32
N TRP A 597 -1.14 13.83 -12.99
CA TRP A 597 -1.16 15.03 -12.16
C TRP A 597 0.16 15.80 -12.23
N GLU A 598 1.30 15.12 -12.12
CA GLU A 598 2.65 15.71 -12.30
C GLU A 598 2.78 16.39 -13.67
N GLN A 599 2.30 15.75 -14.73
CA GLN A 599 2.27 16.36 -16.07
C GLN A 599 1.38 17.60 -16.18
N GLN A 600 0.34 17.72 -15.35
CA GLN A 600 -0.57 18.86 -15.34
C GLN A 600 -0.14 19.99 -14.40
N SER A 601 0.63 19.65 -13.36
CA SER A 601 1.11 20.57 -12.33
C SER A 601 2.51 21.11 -12.60
N ALA A 602 3.27 20.49 -13.53
CA ALA A 602 4.51 21.07 -14.03
C ALA A 602 4.26 22.53 -14.47
N PRO A 603 4.94 23.52 -13.87
CA PRO A 603 4.75 24.92 -14.22
C PRO A 603 5.04 25.05 -15.72
N SER A 604 4.10 25.67 -16.43
CA SER A 604 4.25 25.98 -17.84
C SER A 604 5.33 27.06 -18.00
N LEU A 605 6.60 26.69 -17.86
CA LEU A 605 7.72 27.50 -18.27
C LEU A 605 7.57 27.71 -19.79
N GLY A 606 7.27 28.96 -20.16
CA GLY A 606 7.49 29.44 -21.52
C GLY A 606 6.46 29.05 -22.59
N ARG A 607 5.15 28.99 -22.30
CA ARG A 607 4.17 29.34 -23.35
C ARG A 607 3.97 30.84 -23.32
N THR A 608 4.99 31.58 -23.77
CA THR A 608 4.83 32.96 -24.21
C THR A 608 3.62 33.01 -25.12
N SER A 609 2.65 33.84 -24.74
CA SER A 609 1.51 34.20 -25.54
C SER A 609 2.01 34.63 -26.93
N ARG A 610 1.94 33.72 -27.91
CA ARG A 610 1.89 34.12 -29.31
C ARG A 610 0.54 34.81 -29.50
N SER A 611 0.53 36.09 -29.17
CA SER A 611 -0.48 37.00 -29.64
C SER A 611 -0.54 36.83 -31.16
N ARG A 612 -1.76 36.56 -31.65
CA ARG A 612 -2.08 36.75 -33.06
C ARG A 612 -1.91 38.24 -33.36
N SER A 613 -0.71 38.66 -33.72
CA SER A 613 -0.50 39.85 -34.51
C SER A 613 -0.29 39.42 -35.96
N SER A 614 -1.15 39.96 -36.81
CA SER A 614 -1.17 39.81 -38.25
C SER A 614 0.13 40.28 -38.88
N ARG A 615 0.68 39.43 -39.78
CA ARG A 615 1.34 39.75 -41.07
C ARG A 615 2.09 41.08 -41.14
N TRP A 616 3.39 41.03 -41.42
CA TRP A 616 4.00 41.52 -42.68
C TRP A 616 5.36 40.84 -42.92
N ARG A 617 5.74 40.78 -44.20
CA ARG A 617 6.67 39.85 -44.85
C ARG A 617 8.14 40.26 -44.71
N SER A 618 9.05 39.29 -44.84
CA SER A 618 10.08 39.31 -45.88
C SER A 618 10.70 37.91 -46.05
N CYS A 619 10.61 37.37 -47.27
CA CYS A 619 11.43 36.25 -47.73
C CYS A 619 12.33 36.80 -48.84
N SER A 620 13.61 36.43 -48.79
CA SER A 620 14.56 36.47 -49.90
C SER A 620 15.09 35.03 -50.11
N PRO A 621 15.69 34.70 -51.28
CA PRO A 621 15.21 33.56 -52.07
C PRO A 621 16.20 32.39 -52.19
N SER A 622 15.69 31.20 -52.53
CA SER A 622 16.43 30.16 -53.27
C SER A 622 15.44 29.19 -53.96
N PRO A 623 15.86 28.49 -55.03
CA PRO A 623 15.14 28.50 -56.31
C PRO A 623 14.18 27.31 -56.52
N CYS A 624 13.11 27.58 -57.28
CA CYS A 624 12.23 26.54 -57.85
C CYS A 624 12.72 26.09 -59.24
N SER A 625 12.64 24.78 -59.48
CA SER A 625 12.49 24.16 -60.80
C SER A 625 10.98 23.93 -61.10
N PRO A 626 10.57 23.75 -62.36
CA PRO A 626 9.44 24.50 -62.95
C PRO A 626 8.06 23.80 -62.88
N PRO A 627 6.95 24.55 -63.04
CA PRO A 627 5.62 23.99 -63.23
C PRO A 627 5.15 24.07 -64.70
N ARG A 628 4.29 23.13 -65.11
CA ARG A 628 3.56 23.17 -66.38
C ARG A 628 2.23 23.92 -66.21
N SER A 629 2.15 25.06 -66.90
CA SER A 629 1.02 25.63 -67.65
C SER A 629 -0.41 25.50 -67.10
N SER A 630 -1.08 26.64 -66.89
CA SER A 630 -1.87 27.29 -67.97
C SER A 630 -2.55 28.58 -67.47
N ARG A 631 -2.35 29.68 -68.25
CA ARG A 631 -3.29 30.74 -68.70
C ARG A 631 -4.39 31.24 -67.75
N LEU A 632 -4.75 32.52 -67.65
CA LEU A 632 -4.43 33.80 -68.30
C LEU A 632 -5.10 34.89 -67.42
N GLU A 633 -4.52 36.10 -67.44
CA GLU A 633 -5.15 37.44 -67.37
C GLU A 633 -6.23 37.73 -66.29
N GLY A 634 -6.20 38.81 -65.52
CA GLY A 634 -5.40 40.03 -65.54
C GLY A 634 -6.12 41.14 -64.75
N ARG A 635 -5.34 42.19 -64.40
CA ARG A 635 -5.71 43.56 -64.00
C ARG A 635 -6.16 43.89 -62.56
N ASN A 636 -5.17 44.41 -61.83
CA ASN A 636 -5.02 45.79 -61.29
C ASN A 636 -6.16 46.48 -60.52
N GLY A 637 -5.79 47.06 -59.37
CA GLY A 637 -6.39 48.29 -58.84
C GLY A 637 -6.32 48.44 -57.32
N ASP A 638 -5.33 49.20 -56.84
CA ASP A 638 -5.08 49.59 -55.45
C ASP A 638 -5.91 50.86 -55.07
N PRO A 639 -5.72 51.55 -53.92
CA PRO A 639 -6.50 51.42 -52.67
C PRO A 639 -7.09 52.77 -52.17
N GLN A 640 -7.75 52.80 -50.99
CA GLN A 640 -7.55 53.86 -49.97
C GLN A 640 -8.33 53.68 -48.62
N ARG A 641 -7.56 53.79 -47.52
CA ARG A 641 -7.70 54.63 -46.29
C ARG A 641 -8.82 54.49 -45.23
N ARG A 642 -8.31 54.48 -43.97
CA ARG A 642 -8.72 55.19 -42.71
C ARG A 642 -10.06 54.79 -42.06
N ALA A 643 -10.30 54.89 -40.76
CA ALA A 643 -9.53 55.05 -39.52
C ALA A 643 -10.56 55.07 -38.35
N SER A 644 -10.13 54.75 -37.12
CA SER A 644 -10.69 55.21 -35.82
C SER A 644 -12.07 54.64 -35.40
N ARG A 645 -12.51 54.51 -34.14
CA ARG A 645 -11.97 54.72 -32.77
C ARG A 645 -13.09 54.26 -31.79
N PHE A 646 -12.73 54.08 -30.51
CA PHE A 646 -13.52 54.22 -29.26
C PHE A 646 -14.44 53.08 -28.72
N HIS A 647 -14.16 52.74 -27.45
CA HIS A 647 -14.92 52.06 -26.37
C HIS A 647 -16.20 52.83 -25.93
N PRO A 648 -17.03 52.43 -24.91
CA PRO A 648 -16.99 51.30 -23.94
C PRO A 648 -18.36 50.62 -23.58
N THR A 649 -18.30 49.68 -22.62
CA THR A 649 -19.30 49.25 -21.59
C THR A 649 -20.37 48.14 -21.85
N PRO A 650 -20.75 47.36 -20.81
CA PRO A 650 -21.47 46.06 -20.81
C PRO A 650 -22.98 46.26 -20.47
N PRO A 651 -23.88 45.32 -20.03
CA PRO A 651 -23.73 43.95 -19.46
C PRO A 651 -24.87 42.93 -19.80
N LEU A 652 -24.95 41.83 -19.01
CA LEU A 652 -26.13 40.97 -18.71
C LEU A 652 -26.52 39.82 -19.68
N ALA A 653 -26.11 38.60 -19.30
CA ALA A 653 -26.94 37.40 -19.03
C ALA A 653 -27.98 36.90 -20.09
N PRO A 654 -28.71 35.79 -19.88
CA PRO A 654 -28.45 34.54 -20.60
C PRO A 654 -29.66 34.03 -21.42
N ARG A 655 -29.43 33.19 -22.45
CA ARG A 655 -30.19 31.95 -22.76
C ARG A 655 -29.93 31.40 -24.18
N ARG A 656 -29.65 30.10 -24.21
CA ARG A 656 -30.05 29.05 -25.18
C ARG A 656 -30.65 29.52 -26.52
N ALA A 657 -30.07 29.08 -27.63
CA ALA A 657 -30.56 27.96 -28.46
C ALA A 657 -30.03 28.00 -29.91
N CYS A 658 -29.84 26.79 -30.46
CA CYS A 658 -29.91 26.41 -31.89
C CYS A 658 -28.82 26.94 -32.84
N ARG A 659 -27.99 26.04 -33.41
CA ARG A 659 -28.22 25.30 -34.69
C ARG A 659 -28.34 26.30 -35.86
N VAL A 660 -27.56 26.25 -36.95
CA VAL A 660 -27.24 25.07 -37.77
C VAL A 660 -26.28 25.51 -38.91
N VAL A 661 -25.31 24.63 -39.21
CA VAL A 661 -24.82 24.19 -40.55
C VAL A 661 -24.09 25.16 -41.50
N ALA A 662 -22.81 24.82 -41.77
CA ALA A 662 -22.26 24.38 -43.06
C ALA A 662 -20.90 23.70 -42.77
N GLY A 663 -20.46 22.54 -43.28
CA GLY A 663 -20.95 21.67 -44.34
C GLY A 663 -19.77 21.15 -45.17
N ARG A 664 -19.33 19.91 -44.90
CA ARG A 664 -18.56 18.95 -45.77
C ARG A 664 -17.10 19.30 -46.09
N CYS A 665 -16.15 18.37 -46.28
CA CYS A 665 -16.13 16.91 -46.50
C CYS A 665 -14.71 16.38 -46.21
N TRP A 666 -14.55 15.17 -45.65
CA TRP A 666 -13.76 14.06 -46.23
C TRP A 666 -13.86 12.79 -45.33
N PRO A 667 -13.70 11.58 -45.91
CA PRO A 667 -14.49 10.40 -45.55
C PRO A 667 -13.74 9.30 -44.77
N GLY A 668 -14.52 8.44 -44.11
CA GLY A 668 -14.24 7.00 -44.12
C GLY A 668 -14.06 6.32 -42.75
N ALA A 669 -15.10 5.61 -42.34
CA ALA A 669 -15.13 4.49 -41.37
C ALA A 669 -15.14 4.80 -39.85
N CYS A 670 -16.20 5.47 -39.39
CA CYS A 670 -16.76 5.30 -38.04
C CYS A 670 -17.94 4.31 -38.09
N SER A 671 -17.87 3.20 -37.36
CA SER A 671 -19.02 2.35 -37.03
C SER A 671 -19.72 2.89 -35.79
N ALA A 672 -20.98 3.29 -35.93
CA ALA A 672 -21.81 3.90 -34.90
C ALA A 672 -22.21 2.92 -33.77
N ALA A 673 -22.23 3.43 -32.54
CA ALA A 673 -22.75 2.71 -31.36
C ALA A 673 -24.28 2.52 -31.45
N PRO A 674 -24.82 1.34 -31.07
CA PRO A 674 -26.24 1.06 -31.16
C PRO A 674 -27.05 1.82 -30.10
N SER A 675 -28.25 2.26 -30.48
CA SER A 675 -29.18 2.92 -29.56
C SER A 675 -29.75 1.92 -28.53
N ALA A 676 -30.23 2.41 -27.38
CA ALA A 676 -30.79 1.58 -26.30
C ALA A 676 -31.97 0.70 -26.76
N ALA A 677 -32.66 1.08 -27.84
CA ALA A 677 -33.73 0.28 -28.45
C ALA A 677 -33.19 -0.92 -29.25
N ASP A 678 -31.98 -0.80 -29.82
CA ASP A 678 -31.33 -1.85 -30.60
C ASP A 678 -30.65 -2.88 -29.68
N VAL A 679 -30.08 -2.42 -28.57
CA VAL A 679 -29.60 -3.32 -27.49
C VAL A 679 -30.77 -4.10 -26.88
N ARG A 680 -31.95 -3.48 -26.72
CA ARG A 680 -33.14 -4.16 -26.19
C ARG A 680 -33.72 -5.17 -27.18
N ARG A 681 -33.68 -4.90 -28.48
CA ARG A 681 -34.07 -5.86 -29.53
C ARG A 681 -33.06 -7.01 -29.68
N ALA A 682 -31.77 -6.74 -29.55
CA ALA A 682 -30.73 -7.78 -29.54
C ALA A 682 -30.84 -8.68 -28.30
N TYR A 683 -31.13 -8.11 -27.12
CA TYR A 683 -31.33 -8.86 -25.89
C TYR A 683 -32.59 -9.74 -25.92
N LEU A 684 -33.66 -9.28 -26.57
CA LEU A 684 -34.90 -10.06 -26.74
C LEU A 684 -34.75 -11.17 -27.80
N ARG A 685 -34.01 -10.94 -28.88
CA ARG A 685 -33.67 -12.01 -29.86
C ARG A 685 -32.75 -13.07 -29.25
N PHE A 686 -31.76 -12.67 -28.45
CA PHE A 686 -30.87 -13.59 -27.75
C PHE A 686 -31.60 -14.46 -26.71
N ARG A 687 -32.70 -13.93 -26.13
CA ARG A 687 -33.54 -14.66 -25.17
C ARG A 687 -34.55 -15.61 -25.83
N ALA A 688 -34.98 -15.33 -27.07
CA ALA A 688 -35.88 -16.19 -27.83
C ALA A 688 -35.16 -17.42 -28.42
N SER A 689 -33.85 -17.35 -28.68
CA SER A 689 -33.06 -18.49 -29.17
C SER A 689 -32.79 -19.59 -28.12
N PHE A 690 -33.13 -19.36 -26.84
CA PHE A 690 -32.91 -20.32 -25.75
C PHE A 690 -34.20 -21.00 -25.23
N CYS A 691 -35.36 -20.59 -25.74
CA CYS A 691 -36.64 -21.25 -25.50
C CYS A 691 -37.38 -21.29 -26.83
N GLY A 692 -37.30 -22.41 -27.55
CA GLY A 692 -37.98 -22.58 -28.83
C GLY A 692 -39.48 -22.33 -28.71
N VAL A 693 -39.92 -21.14 -29.11
CA VAL A 693 -41.31 -20.75 -29.34
C VAL A 693 -41.31 -19.67 -30.43
N ASP A 694 -42.11 -19.92 -31.47
CA ASP A 694 -42.32 -19.10 -32.68
C ASP A 694 -42.85 -17.70 -32.35
N PRO A 695 -42.40 -16.61 -33.02
CA PRO A 695 -42.89 -15.27 -32.78
C PRO A 695 -43.78 -14.79 -33.93
N ASP A 696 -44.97 -15.38 -34.12
CA ASP A 696 -46.04 -14.76 -34.91
C ASP A 696 -47.41 -15.07 -34.29
N GLY A 697 -48.01 -14.06 -33.65
CA GLY A 697 -49.30 -14.17 -32.99
C GLY A 697 -49.73 -12.86 -32.34
N ARG A 698 -50.49 -12.07 -33.10
CA ARG A 698 -50.98 -10.72 -32.75
C ARG A 698 -52.05 -10.72 -31.65
N SER A 699 -52.02 -9.63 -30.88
CA SER A 699 -53.14 -8.85 -30.33
C SER A 699 -54.19 -9.51 -29.41
N GLY A 700 -54.32 -8.98 -28.19
CA GLY A 700 -55.52 -9.09 -27.36
C GLY A 700 -55.38 -8.37 -26.02
N ARG A 701 -56.17 -7.31 -25.82
CA ARG A 701 -56.21 -6.42 -24.65
C ARG A 701 -56.88 -7.07 -23.42
N SER A 702 -56.74 -6.36 -22.28
CA SER A 702 -57.42 -6.51 -20.97
C SER A 702 -56.81 -7.57 -20.05
N GLY A 703 -56.69 -7.42 -18.73
CA GLY A 703 -57.22 -6.44 -17.79
C GLY A 703 -57.47 -7.19 -16.47
N ALA A 704 -56.85 -6.73 -15.39
CA ALA A 704 -57.21 -6.98 -13.98
C ALA A 704 -57.17 -8.41 -13.37
N ALA A 705 -56.50 -8.45 -12.20
CA ALA A 705 -56.98 -9.03 -10.93
C ALA A 705 -56.69 -10.51 -10.54
N ARG A 706 -56.23 -10.61 -9.27
CA ARG A 706 -56.30 -11.72 -8.27
C ARG A 706 -55.37 -12.92 -8.49
N ARG A 707 -54.38 -13.17 -7.62
CA ARG A 707 -54.39 -13.72 -6.23
C ARG A 707 -55.04 -15.12 -6.12
N GLY A 708 -54.24 -16.08 -5.64
CA GLY A 708 -54.55 -17.49 -5.37
C GLY A 708 -53.93 -18.36 -6.46
N GLY A 709 -52.85 -19.14 -6.26
CA GLY A 709 -52.58 -20.03 -5.14
C GLY A 709 -53.27 -21.36 -5.40
N VAL A 710 -52.49 -22.41 -5.74
CA VAL A 710 -52.64 -23.83 -5.34
C VAL A 710 -51.90 -24.75 -6.34
N LEU A 711 -51.23 -25.74 -5.74
CA LEU A 711 -50.50 -26.87 -6.30
C LEU A 711 -51.32 -27.72 -7.28
N CYS A 712 -50.65 -28.45 -8.19
CA CYS A 712 -50.86 -29.89 -8.38
C CYS A 712 -49.73 -30.58 -9.21
N PRO A 713 -49.60 -31.92 -9.14
CA PRO A 713 -48.34 -32.67 -9.31
C PRO A 713 -48.26 -33.61 -10.54
N ARG A 714 -47.09 -34.26 -10.68
CA ARG A 714 -46.69 -35.54 -11.33
C ARG A 714 -47.68 -36.29 -12.26
N LEU A 715 -47.13 -36.86 -13.36
CA LEU A 715 -47.38 -38.22 -13.90
C LEU A 715 -46.27 -38.55 -14.96
N HIS A 716 -45.47 -39.61 -14.77
CA HIS A 716 -45.47 -40.91 -15.49
C HIS A 716 -45.11 -40.82 -16.99
N SER A 717 -44.39 -41.74 -17.65
CA SER A 717 -43.68 -43.00 -17.39
C SER A 717 -43.24 -43.51 -18.77
N ALA A 718 -42.08 -44.17 -18.93
CA ALA A 718 -41.87 -45.33 -19.82
C ALA A 718 -40.39 -45.67 -19.98
N ARG A 719 -40.01 -46.89 -19.56
CA ARG A 719 -38.92 -47.69 -20.15
C ARG A 719 -39.56 -48.74 -21.07
N PRO A 720 -38.81 -49.33 -22.01
CA PRO A 720 -38.31 -50.69 -21.74
C PRO A 720 -36.85 -50.95 -22.20
N HIS A 721 -36.24 -51.96 -21.58
CA HIS A 721 -34.96 -52.67 -21.89
C HIS A 721 -35.20 -53.80 -22.93
N PRO A 722 -34.28 -54.76 -23.30
CA PRO A 722 -32.87 -55.04 -22.88
C PRO A 722 -31.88 -55.54 -24.01
N ARG A 723 -30.64 -55.90 -23.58
CA ARG A 723 -29.79 -57.08 -23.96
C ARG A 723 -28.55 -56.91 -24.89
N PRO A 724 -27.54 -57.83 -24.87
CA PRO A 724 -26.14 -57.55 -24.52
C PRO A 724 -25.07 -58.09 -25.52
N ALA A 725 -23.77 -57.93 -25.25
CA ALA A 725 -22.70 -58.71 -25.91
C ALA A 725 -21.44 -58.88 -25.02
N HIS A 726 -20.83 -60.06 -25.15
CA HIS A 726 -19.73 -60.69 -24.38
C HIS A 726 -18.36 -60.57 -25.08
N ALA A 727 -17.33 -61.07 -24.37
CA ALA A 727 -15.97 -61.51 -24.77
C ALA A 727 -14.85 -60.44 -24.66
N GLY A 728 -13.65 -60.69 -24.13
CA GLY A 728 -12.99 -61.89 -23.59
C GLY A 728 -11.49 -61.88 -23.95
N ILE A 729 -10.63 -62.30 -22.98
CA ILE A 729 -9.25 -62.85 -23.08
C ILE A 729 -8.10 -61.86 -23.50
N GLU A 730 -6.83 -61.83 -23.04
CA GLU A 730 -5.81 -62.70 -22.35
C GLU A 730 -4.85 -61.77 -21.54
N ALA A 731 -4.34 -62.07 -20.33
CA ALA A 731 -3.34 -63.06 -19.84
C ALA A 731 -1.86 -62.59 -19.85
N GLY A 732 -1.14 -62.87 -18.75
CA GLY A 732 0.31 -62.68 -18.51
C GLY A 732 0.57 -61.71 -17.34
N GLY A 733 0.78 -62.12 -16.08
CA GLY A 733 1.94 -62.86 -15.53
C GLY A 733 2.98 -61.84 -15.01
N LEU A 734 3.61 -61.88 -13.84
CA LEU A 734 3.83 -62.80 -12.74
C LEU A 734 4.33 -61.97 -11.53
N LEU A 735 4.11 -62.49 -10.29
CA LEU A 735 5.01 -62.52 -9.09
C LEU A 735 5.70 -61.21 -8.62
N ALA A 736 5.89 -60.89 -7.34
CA ALA A 736 5.90 -61.60 -6.07
C ALA A 736 5.56 -60.56 -4.96
N ASP A 737 4.70 -60.88 -4.00
CA ASP A 737 5.02 -61.46 -2.68
C ASP A 737 5.84 -60.54 -1.75
N GLY A 738 5.33 -60.36 -0.53
CA GLY A 738 5.87 -59.39 0.43
C GLY A 738 4.90 -59.05 1.56
N SER A 739 4.74 -60.02 2.46
CA SER A 739 3.87 -60.06 3.63
C SER A 739 4.04 -58.95 4.67
N ARG A 740 2.91 -58.69 5.35
CA ARG A 740 2.73 -58.19 6.74
C ARG A 740 3.90 -58.49 7.70
N ALA A 741 4.23 -57.54 8.59
CA ALA A 741 3.86 -57.58 10.03
C ALA A 741 4.71 -56.63 10.92
N ALA A 742 4.07 -56.21 12.03
CA ALA A 742 4.60 -55.77 13.33
C ALA A 742 5.38 -54.44 13.40
N ARG A 743 4.96 -53.43 14.17
CA ARG A 743 4.89 -53.27 15.65
C ARG A 743 6.26 -53.10 16.34
N THR A 744 6.30 -51.99 17.10
CA THR A 744 7.04 -51.69 18.34
C THR A 744 8.52 -51.29 18.33
N ALA A 745 8.73 -50.15 19.02
CA ALA A 745 9.88 -49.70 19.81
C ALA A 745 11.12 -49.12 19.10
N GLY A 746 11.51 -47.94 19.57
CA GLY A 746 12.60 -47.08 19.09
C GLY A 746 12.24 -45.63 19.37
#